data_AF-A0A0L7RHM4-F1
#
_entry.id   AF-A0A0L7RHM4-F1
#
_cell.length_a   1.000
_cell.length_b   1.000
_cell.length_c   1.000
_cell.angle_alpha   90.00
_cell.angle_beta   90.00
_cell.angle_gamma   90.00
#
_symmetry.space_group_name_H-M   'P 1'
#
loop_
_entity.id
_entity.type
_entity.pdbx_description
1 polymer ?
#
loop_
_entity_poly.entity_id
_entity_poly.type
_entity_poly.pdbx_seq_one_letter_code
_entity_poly.pdbx_strand_id
1 'polypeptide(L)'
;MNNLLKKLETLKISGDFSDDGLWAACIDLVQKSYVPEKTVAANRPCEERDFREYRQIIDRNLRNIRSMLQHVFHSRNEGNVQIYLNTPAVKTFTINLLVLIGEHHEKNVWNTAESVSISKELINEILELHRSESILQLLMEQDNFITVLLTLRPKLLKNTWKAYPAAVACYKWILYQIEKPGLYNYIGDVLPTALIIVDDFVPENVVIGLECLHQIIQHSHMKKGLIETGYAKVIFQVLEGLTLQREAKYVILVYLCITSLLATMEHWDSASNMFEWTKRDDVLLTLLVNMEFEQNVELRRAYMLSLPQLLTNIGCAKWCERLTRILCEYCEHHTDVRTLKATLETAKTFLLMFHLRVAAHCVPLYSAFLKLHFDLAKTPVFDKKIMQNLEDCICLLYKLSPKIGCAVINDDRMQSVIKHSLQVVCLGIPRLPIVGSYWHLLWHDYKYPYNAVQYYVNKLQSKVVTCYFGSFMAIIANDYKNIREVLSREDFDGRPTEIDVFQARSFGKKLGIFFNEGSFWQEQRRFTLRHMRDFGFGRRHEKYETDMMEEVSILIKMLKEGPINDKEKTFLKNGSALFPDILYPYAANSIWDIVFGEIFDRSEHDKLRYFCESAMSFQRAADTTGGAIVSLWYLKYFGNMFGYQDIVKSNYRMVDFIKERVENRKYLDNEDRGLIDRYLKQIQEKSNVKSTFSDEQLLITLVDFMFPALSAMPSALVHAMKLVMHNPEVLKNIQEEIDRVVGSGRLVTWEDRTSLPYTEATIREALRFETITPFGVFHKTLNDTTLSGFDIPKNTLIVTNLTALNTDPEFWGDPENFRPERFLKEDGQLGKDFTFVFGLGHRVCAGETFARYNMFGVFAALMQNFNFSFVKGEPTSLQDKLPGLITTPKETWIKVEQRT
;
A
#
# COMPACT_ATOMS: atom_id res chain seq x y z
N MET A 1 48.51 26.83 49.76
CA MET A 1 47.65 27.26 48.64
C MET A 1 47.60 28.76 48.44
N ASN A 2 47.24 29.60 49.42
CA ASN A 2 47.34 31.07 49.25
C ASN A 2 48.76 31.55 48.96
N ASN A 3 49.80 30.82 49.40
CA ASN A 3 51.20 31.08 49.06
C ASN A 3 51.61 30.60 47.66
N LEU A 4 50.85 29.69 47.04
CA LEU A 4 51.08 29.15 45.70
C LEU A 4 50.32 29.98 44.66
N LEU A 5 49.10 30.43 44.99
CA LEU A 5 48.38 31.49 44.26
C LEU A 5 49.12 32.83 44.38
N LYS A 6 49.60 33.24 45.58
CA LYS A 6 50.50 34.38 45.68
C LYS A 6 51.79 34.16 44.90
N LYS A 7 52.40 32.97 44.93
CA LYS A 7 53.57 32.68 44.09
C LYS A 7 53.24 32.80 42.61
N LEU A 8 52.14 32.23 42.12
CA LEU A 8 51.67 32.30 40.72
C LEU A 8 51.28 33.73 40.31
N GLU A 9 50.66 34.51 41.19
CA GLU A 9 50.35 35.94 40.98
C GLU A 9 51.60 36.83 41.08
N THR A 10 52.59 36.48 41.92
CA THR A 10 53.90 37.16 41.96
C THR A 10 54.84 36.71 40.85
N LEU A 11 54.56 35.56 40.24
CA LEU A 11 55.20 35.04 39.04
C LEU A 11 54.60 35.75 37.82
N LYS A 12 54.83 37.07 37.75
CA LYS A 12 55.14 37.72 36.47
C LYS A 12 56.39 37.02 35.92
N ILE A 13 56.23 35.86 35.29
CA ILE A 13 57.34 35.09 34.73
C ILE A 13 57.76 35.75 33.43
N SER A 14 58.75 36.63 33.54
CA SER A 14 59.58 37.14 32.45
C SER A 14 60.82 36.25 32.25
N GLY A 15 60.64 34.93 32.24
CA GLY A 15 61.74 33.97 32.10
C GLY A 15 61.24 32.67 31.46
N ASP A 16 62.08 32.05 30.61
CA ASP A 16 61.75 30.83 29.88
C ASP A 16 61.10 29.76 30.78
N PHE A 17 60.03 29.10 30.29
CA PHE A 17 59.39 27.93 30.93
C PHE A 17 60.27 26.66 30.92
N SER A 18 61.60 26.82 30.79
CA SER A 18 62.59 25.76 30.81
C SER A 18 63.04 25.36 32.22
N ASP A 19 62.58 26.08 33.27
CA ASP A 19 62.97 25.81 34.66
C ASP A 19 62.05 24.74 35.30
N ASP A 20 62.64 23.56 35.60
CA ASP A 20 61.96 22.38 36.17
C ASP A 20 61.17 22.68 37.46
N GLY A 21 61.52 23.76 38.18
CA GLY A 21 60.90 24.15 39.45
C GLY A 21 59.45 24.64 39.34
N LEU A 22 59.05 25.24 38.20
CA LEU A 22 57.66 25.68 37.98
C LEU A 22 56.74 24.50 37.68
N TRP A 23 57.17 23.61 36.78
CA TRP A 23 56.44 22.38 36.48
C TRP A 23 56.31 21.48 37.71
N ALA A 24 57.31 21.43 38.60
CA ALA A 24 57.21 20.72 39.88
C ALA A 24 56.08 21.26 40.78
N ALA A 25 55.89 22.58 40.85
CA ALA A 25 54.80 23.19 41.62
C ALA A 25 53.42 22.93 40.98
N CYS A 26 53.35 22.92 39.64
CA CYS A 26 52.14 22.56 38.89
C CYS A 26 51.77 21.08 39.11
N ILE A 27 52.75 20.18 39.05
CA ILE A 27 52.56 18.75 39.32
C ILE A 27 52.06 18.53 40.76
N ASP A 28 52.66 19.21 41.76
CA ASP A 28 52.22 19.14 43.15
C ASP A 28 50.77 19.63 43.34
N LEU A 29 50.37 20.68 42.63
CA LEU A 29 48.98 21.17 42.66
C LEU A 29 47.99 20.16 42.05
N VAL A 30 48.36 19.54 40.91
CA VAL A 30 47.56 18.50 40.25
C VAL A 30 47.43 17.27 41.16
N GLN A 31 48.53 16.79 41.75
CA GLN A 31 48.53 15.62 42.63
C GLN A 31 47.75 15.84 43.94
N LYS A 32 47.81 17.05 44.51
CA LYS A 32 46.96 17.45 45.67
C LYS A 32 45.48 17.56 45.34
N SER A 33 45.14 17.49 44.05
CA SER A 33 43.78 17.51 43.55
C SER A 33 43.28 16.11 43.20
N TYR A 34 44.05 15.05 43.45
CA TYR A 34 43.55 13.68 43.29
C TYR A 34 42.64 13.26 44.42
N VAL A 35 41.61 12.49 44.04
CA VAL A 35 40.63 11.98 44.98
C VAL A 35 41.33 11.09 46.01
N PRO A 36 41.15 11.38 47.32
CA PRO A 36 41.82 10.64 48.38
C PRO A 36 41.24 9.23 48.50
N GLU A 37 42.01 8.37 49.16
CA GLU A 37 41.55 7.03 49.53
C GLU A 37 40.30 7.09 50.42
N LYS A 38 39.38 6.15 50.18
CA LYS A 38 38.20 5.97 51.03
C LYS A 38 38.63 5.49 52.42
N THR A 39 38.46 6.33 53.44
CA THR A 39 38.91 6.06 54.81
C THR A 39 37.96 5.21 55.65
N VAL A 40 36.69 5.01 55.23
CA VAL A 40 35.66 4.30 56.01
C VAL A 40 34.93 3.24 55.19
N ALA A 41 34.95 1.99 55.67
CA ALA A 41 34.20 0.85 55.14
C ALA A 41 34.41 0.56 53.64
N ALA A 42 35.59 0.01 53.31
CA ALA A 42 35.98 -0.36 51.94
C ALA A 42 35.06 -1.39 51.26
N ASN A 43 34.24 -2.12 52.03
CA ASN A 43 33.38 -3.19 51.53
C ASN A 43 31.94 -2.75 51.18
N ARG A 44 31.56 -1.47 51.40
CA ARG A 44 30.26 -0.91 51.00
C ARG A 44 30.39 0.05 49.80
N PRO A 45 29.33 0.31 49.02
CA PRO A 45 29.32 1.35 47.98
C PRO A 45 29.73 2.73 48.51
N CYS A 46 30.19 3.61 47.62
CA CYS A 46 30.58 4.98 47.96
C CYS A 46 29.35 5.88 48.14
N GLU A 47 29.38 6.73 49.17
CA GLU A 47 28.30 7.67 49.48
C GLU A 47 28.81 9.11 49.51
N GLU A 48 27.92 10.07 49.28
CA GLU A 48 28.26 11.49 49.15
C GLU A 48 28.91 12.07 50.41
N ARG A 49 28.56 11.53 51.58
CA ARG A 49 29.20 11.88 52.86
C ARG A 49 30.69 11.53 52.92
N ASP A 50 31.15 10.54 52.16
CA ASP A 50 32.54 10.07 52.20
C ASP A 50 33.51 11.12 51.62
N PHE A 51 33.01 12.08 50.83
CA PHE A 51 33.82 13.08 50.11
C PHE A 51 33.33 14.53 50.27
N ARG A 52 32.42 14.81 51.21
CA ARG A 52 31.72 16.11 51.30
C ARG A 52 32.67 17.30 51.50
N GLU A 53 33.62 17.19 52.42
CA GLU A 53 34.61 18.24 52.71
C GLU A 53 35.63 18.39 51.57
N TYR A 54 35.91 17.29 50.88
CA TYR A 54 36.87 17.23 49.79
C TYR A 54 36.38 17.93 48.51
N ARG A 55 35.09 17.82 48.17
CA ARG A 55 34.49 18.42 46.97
C ARG A 55 34.75 19.93 46.85
N GLN A 56 34.62 20.68 47.95
CA GLN A 56 34.86 22.13 47.95
C GLN A 56 36.34 22.49 47.73
N ILE A 57 37.25 21.68 48.28
CA ILE A 57 38.69 21.84 48.08
C ILE A 57 39.03 21.62 46.60
N ILE A 58 38.38 20.64 45.97
CA ILE A 58 38.60 20.30 44.57
C ILE A 58 38.10 21.35 43.60
N ASP A 59 36.89 21.86 43.79
CA ASP A 59 36.37 22.93 42.94
C ASP A 59 37.27 24.17 42.97
N ARG A 60 37.86 24.45 44.13
CA ARG A 60 38.87 25.50 44.24
C ARG A 60 40.17 25.15 43.52
N ASN A 61 40.68 23.92 43.66
CA ASN A 61 41.93 23.52 43.02
C ASN A 61 41.80 23.44 41.49
N LEU A 62 40.72 22.88 40.97
CA LEU A 62 40.46 22.79 39.53
C LEU A 62 40.33 24.18 38.90
N ARG A 63 39.68 25.14 39.57
CA ARG A 63 39.66 26.55 39.11
C ARG A 63 41.06 27.15 39.02
N ASN A 64 41.92 26.86 40.00
CA ASN A 64 43.30 27.34 40.00
C ASN A 64 44.11 26.69 38.87
N ILE A 65 43.94 25.39 38.61
CA ILE A 65 44.61 24.68 37.52
C ILE A 65 44.17 25.23 36.16
N ARG A 66 42.87 25.48 35.96
CA ARG A 66 42.34 26.11 34.74
C ARG A 66 42.92 27.51 34.53
N SER A 67 42.86 28.37 35.55
CA SER A 67 43.42 29.73 35.46
C SER A 67 44.92 29.70 35.16
N MET A 68 45.66 28.79 35.77
CA MET A 68 47.09 28.58 35.50
C MET A 68 47.33 28.20 34.03
N LEU A 69 46.60 27.22 33.47
CA LEU A 69 46.75 26.80 32.08
C LEU A 69 46.39 27.92 31.11
N GLN A 70 45.31 28.67 31.36
CA GLN A 70 44.94 29.84 30.55
C GLN A 70 46.04 30.91 30.52
N HIS A 71 46.72 31.15 31.66
CA HIS A 71 47.88 32.02 31.70
C HIS A 71 49.06 31.49 30.87
N VAL A 72 49.36 30.18 30.96
CA VAL A 72 50.39 29.52 30.14
C VAL A 72 50.10 29.68 28.64
N PHE A 73 48.83 29.55 28.23
CA PHE A 73 48.42 29.76 26.84
C PHE A 73 48.57 31.21 26.37
N HIS A 74 48.14 32.16 27.19
CA HIS A 74 48.25 33.58 26.88
C HIS A 74 49.72 33.98 26.67
N SER A 75 50.61 33.55 27.57
CA SER A 75 52.06 33.82 27.45
C SER A 75 52.73 33.13 26.26
N ARG A 76 52.26 31.94 25.85
CA ARG A 76 52.72 31.25 24.63
C ARG A 76 52.30 31.99 23.35
N ASN A 77 51.05 32.45 23.28
CA ASN A 77 50.50 33.13 22.09
C ASN A 77 51.09 34.53 21.87
N GLU A 78 51.50 35.22 22.94
CA GLU A 78 52.22 36.51 22.85
C GLU A 78 53.71 36.36 22.45
N GLY A 79 54.20 35.14 22.24
CA GLY A 79 55.59 34.87 21.82
C GLY A 79 56.63 35.02 22.94
N ASN A 80 56.19 35.19 24.18
CA ASN A 80 57.05 35.45 25.35
C ASN A 80 57.73 34.19 25.93
N VAL A 81 57.33 32.99 25.50
CA VAL A 81 57.77 31.70 26.09
C VAL A 81 57.82 30.57 25.06
N GLN A 82 58.95 29.84 24.96
CA GLN A 82 59.01 28.54 24.26
C GLN A 82 58.79 27.37 25.24
N ILE A 83 57.75 26.55 25.00
CA ILE A 83 57.46 25.33 25.78
C ILE A 83 57.99 24.11 25.02
N TYR A 84 59.03 23.46 25.56
CA TYR A 84 59.53 22.20 25.03
C TYR A 84 58.67 21.03 25.56
N LEU A 85 57.73 20.57 24.72
CA LEU A 85 56.73 19.55 25.08
C LEU A 85 57.33 18.18 25.44
N ASN A 86 58.56 17.88 25.02
CA ASN A 86 59.23 16.58 25.23
C ASN A 86 60.09 16.53 26.51
N THR A 87 60.01 17.51 27.41
CA THR A 87 60.75 17.47 28.68
C THR A 87 60.10 16.47 29.66
N PRO A 88 60.88 15.76 30.51
CA PRO A 88 60.33 14.82 31.49
C PRO A 88 59.31 15.45 32.45
N ALA A 89 59.50 16.71 32.82
CA ALA A 89 58.59 17.45 33.70
C ALA A 89 57.24 17.71 33.02
N VAL A 90 57.22 18.13 31.75
CA VAL A 90 55.97 18.35 30.98
C VAL A 90 55.24 17.05 30.71
N LYS A 91 55.97 15.96 30.43
CA LYS A 91 55.38 14.62 30.29
C LYS A 91 54.72 14.17 31.60
N THR A 92 55.42 14.31 32.72
CA THR A 92 54.89 13.98 34.06
C THR A 92 53.67 14.82 34.41
N PHE A 93 53.68 16.12 34.09
CA PHE A 93 52.52 17.00 34.26
C PHE A 93 51.34 16.55 33.39
N THR A 94 51.57 16.25 32.11
CA THR A 94 50.54 15.78 31.17
C THR A 94 49.87 14.50 31.65
N ILE A 95 50.65 13.50 32.07
CA ILE A 95 50.14 12.23 32.60
C ILE A 95 49.32 12.47 33.87
N ASN A 96 49.81 13.29 34.80
CA ASN A 96 49.09 13.56 36.05
C ASN A 96 47.79 14.35 35.79
N LEU A 97 47.81 15.29 34.85
CA LEU A 97 46.63 16.06 34.48
C LEU A 97 45.59 15.18 33.79
N LEU A 98 46.00 14.23 32.93
CA LEU A 98 45.11 13.23 32.35
C LEU A 98 44.46 12.34 33.41
N VAL A 99 45.22 11.91 34.43
CA VAL A 99 44.65 11.17 35.58
C VAL A 99 43.59 12.01 36.30
N LEU A 100 43.90 13.28 36.59
CA LEU A 100 42.98 14.20 37.27
C LEU A 100 41.70 14.43 36.45
N ILE A 101 41.84 14.66 35.14
CA ILE A 101 40.71 14.81 34.23
C ILE A 101 39.83 13.55 34.28
N GLY A 102 40.44 12.36 34.20
CA GLY A 102 39.71 11.09 34.25
C GLY A 102 38.98 10.84 35.58
N GLU A 103 39.56 11.24 36.72
CA GLU A 103 38.90 11.15 38.04
C GLU A 103 37.64 12.06 38.15
N HIS A 104 37.57 13.12 37.33
CA HIS A 104 36.53 14.15 37.39
C HIS A 104 35.66 14.31 36.14
N HIS A 105 35.88 13.50 35.09
CA HIS A 105 35.22 13.65 33.79
C HIS A 105 33.70 13.42 33.81
N GLU A 106 33.26 12.44 34.62
CA GLU A 106 31.86 12.07 34.77
C GLU A 106 31.35 12.42 36.17
N LYS A 107 30.04 12.69 36.26
CA LYS A 107 29.39 12.99 37.54
C LYS A 107 29.46 11.77 38.46
N ASN A 108 30.14 11.92 39.59
CA ASN A 108 30.38 10.88 40.58
C ASN A 108 30.11 11.40 42.00
N VAL A 109 30.20 10.50 42.97
CA VAL A 109 29.92 10.76 44.38
C VAL A 109 30.99 11.67 45.05
N TRP A 110 32.13 11.92 44.41
CA TRP A 110 33.22 12.76 44.94
C TRP A 110 33.40 14.10 44.21
N ASN A 111 32.57 14.43 43.22
CA ASN A 111 32.71 15.65 42.42
C ASN A 111 31.40 16.43 42.29
N THR A 112 31.49 17.70 41.88
CA THR A 112 30.34 18.58 41.66
C THR A 112 30.13 18.82 40.16
N ALA A 113 28.98 19.40 39.80
CA ALA A 113 28.74 19.79 38.40
C ALA A 113 29.78 20.81 37.90
N GLU A 114 30.31 21.64 38.80
CA GLU A 114 31.40 22.58 38.50
C GLU A 114 32.70 21.84 38.22
N SER A 115 33.10 20.87 39.06
CA SER A 115 34.31 20.05 38.81
C SER A 115 34.26 19.37 37.44
N VAL A 116 33.10 18.82 37.08
CA VAL A 116 32.90 18.14 35.79
C VAL A 116 33.02 19.13 34.63
N SER A 117 32.42 20.33 34.73
CA SER A 117 32.55 21.37 33.70
C SER A 117 34.01 21.77 33.50
N ILE A 118 34.73 22.03 34.58
CA ILE A 118 36.15 22.42 34.51
C ILE A 118 36.99 21.29 33.93
N SER A 119 36.75 20.02 34.30
CA SER A 119 37.48 18.88 33.72
C SER A 119 37.32 18.77 32.20
N LYS A 120 36.14 19.13 31.67
CA LYS A 120 35.86 19.14 30.23
C LYS A 120 36.53 20.32 29.53
N GLU A 121 36.63 21.46 30.19
CA GLU A 121 37.41 22.61 29.68
C GLU A 121 38.90 22.30 29.65
N LEU A 122 39.43 21.64 30.69
CA LEU A 122 40.83 21.21 30.79
C LEU A 122 41.24 20.23 29.66
N ILE A 123 40.30 19.48 29.10
CA ILE A 123 40.54 18.64 27.91
C ILE A 123 40.90 19.51 26.70
N ASN A 124 40.14 20.58 26.44
CA ASN A 124 40.44 21.45 25.31
C ASN A 124 41.77 22.15 25.52
N GLU A 125 42.01 22.61 26.75
CA GLU A 125 43.29 23.23 27.13
C GLU A 125 44.46 22.25 26.94
N ILE A 126 44.39 20.98 27.36
CA ILE A 126 45.52 20.05 27.18
C ILE A 126 45.77 19.69 25.70
N LEU A 127 44.71 19.62 24.88
CA LEU A 127 44.82 19.35 23.44
C LEU A 127 45.47 20.53 22.69
N GLU A 128 45.12 21.76 23.04
CA GLU A 128 45.77 22.97 22.52
C GLU A 128 47.26 23.06 22.92
N LEU A 129 47.64 22.55 24.10
CA LEU A 129 49.02 22.53 24.55
C LEU A 129 49.89 21.70 23.59
N HIS A 130 49.45 20.47 23.34
CA HIS A 130 50.16 19.48 22.52
C HIS A 130 49.88 19.59 21.02
N ARG A 131 48.96 20.47 20.60
CA ARG A 131 48.47 20.59 19.20
C ARG A 131 47.92 19.26 18.66
N SER A 132 47.29 18.47 19.52
CA SER A 132 46.65 17.21 19.15
C SER A 132 45.19 17.47 18.77
N GLU A 133 44.69 16.81 17.73
CA GLU A 133 43.29 16.97 17.30
C GLU A 133 42.30 16.21 18.20
N SER A 134 42.79 15.23 18.98
CA SER A 134 41.97 14.40 19.86
C SER A 134 42.75 13.83 21.06
N ILE A 135 42.03 13.43 22.11
CA ILE A 135 42.62 12.73 23.27
C ILE A 135 43.21 11.39 22.86
N LEU A 136 42.58 10.71 21.88
CA LEU A 136 43.10 9.47 21.30
C LEU A 136 44.53 9.66 20.77
N GLN A 137 44.75 10.71 19.98
CA GLN A 137 46.06 11.03 19.43
C GLN A 137 47.08 11.26 20.56
N LEU A 138 46.71 12.05 21.58
CA LEU A 138 47.58 12.34 22.73
C LEU A 138 47.94 11.09 23.55
N LEU A 139 47.00 10.16 23.73
CA LEU A 139 47.22 8.91 24.46
C LEU A 139 48.09 7.91 23.69
N MET A 140 47.99 7.90 22.35
CA MET A 140 48.78 7.01 21.49
C MET A 140 50.19 7.54 21.21
N GLU A 141 50.44 8.83 21.44
CA GLU A 141 51.78 9.42 21.35
C GLU A 141 52.66 9.00 22.55
N GLN A 142 53.93 8.67 22.29
CA GLN A 142 55.01 8.46 23.28
C GLN A 142 54.68 7.53 24.48
N ASP A 143 53.91 6.46 24.26
CA ASP A 143 53.49 5.49 25.30
C ASP A 143 52.74 6.14 26.49
N ASN A 144 52.09 7.29 26.26
CA ASN A 144 51.35 8.00 27.30
C ASN A 144 50.25 7.11 27.90
N PHE A 145 49.52 6.36 27.08
CA PHE A 145 48.51 5.41 27.55
C PHE A 145 49.03 4.40 28.58
N ILE A 146 50.14 3.72 28.29
CA ILE A 146 50.75 2.76 29.23
C ILE A 146 51.21 3.49 30.49
N THR A 147 51.80 4.68 30.34
CA THR A 147 52.31 5.46 31.47
C THR A 147 51.18 5.87 32.42
N VAL A 148 50.02 6.26 31.89
CA VAL A 148 48.83 6.52 32.71
C VAL A 148 48.35 5.24 33.41
N LEU A 149 48.28 4.11 32.70
CA LEU A 149 47.89 2.82 33.30
C LEU A 149 48.85 2.38 34.41
N LEU A 150 50.16 2.54 34.23
CA LEU A 150 51.17 2.25 35.24
C LEU A 150 51.04 3.16 36.47
N THR A 151 50.67 4.42 36.26
CA THR A 151 50.40 5.38 37.35
C THR A 151 49.17 4.97 38.16
N LEU A 152 48.14 4.43 37.51
CA LEU A 152 46.93 3.95 38.17
C LEU A 152 47.09 2.54 38.78
N ARG A 153 47.99 1.69 38.25
CA ARG A 153 48.13 0.27 38.61
C ARG A 153 48.20 0.01 40.12
N PRO A 154 48.97 0.75 40.96
CA PRO A 154 49.00 0.52 42.41
C PRO A 154 47.64 0.69 43.09
N LYS A 155 46.81 1.61 42.57
CA LYS A 155 45.45 1.87 43.04
C LYS A 155 44.42 0.87 42.50
N LEU A 156 44.77 0.04 41.51
CA LEU A 156 43.84 -0.85 40.80
C LEU A 156 44.11 -2.35 41.03
N LEU A 157 44.92 -2.71 42.02
CA LEU A 157 45.19 -4.11 42.38
C LEU A 157 44.01 -4.73 43.13
N LYS A 158 43.93 -6.06 43.16
CA LYS A 158 42.84 -6.86 43.78
C LYS A 158 42.45 -6.39 45.19
N ASN A 159 43.42 -5.97 46.00
CA ASN A 159 43.19 -5.57 47.39
C ASN A 159 43.03 -4.04 47.58
N THR A 160 43.31 -3.22 46.57
CA THR A 160 43.36 -1.75 46.70
C THR A 160 42.26 -1.02 45.93
N TRP A 161 41.79 -1.56 44.81
CA TRP A 161 40.84 -0.86 43.91
C TRP A 161 39.56 -0.35 44.58
N LYS A 162 39.03 -1.08 45.56
CA LYS A 162 37.82 -0.68 46.32
C LYS A 162 38.03 0.58 47.16
N ALA A 163 39.26 0.86 47.57
CA ALA A 163 39.61 2.05 48.34
C ALA A 163 39.80 3.29 47.43
N TYR A 164 39.94 3.09 46.12
CA TYR A 164 40.20 4.14 45.12
C TYR A 164 39.15 4.16 43.99
N PRO A 165 37.89 4.50 44.28
CA PRO A 165 36.82 4.49 43.27
C PRO A 165 37.06 5.50 42.13
N ALA A 166 37.77 6.60 42.39
CA ALA A 166 38.15 7.57 41.37
C ALA A 166 39.18 7.02 40.38
N ALA A 167 40.11 6.17 40.84
CA ALA A 167 41.06 5.50 39.96
C ALA A 167 40.34 4.53 39.00
N VAL A 168 39.26 3.88 39.47
CA VAL A 168 38.40 3.02 38.64
C VAL A 168 37.65 3.86 37.60
N ALA A 169 37.11 5.02 37.98
CA ALA A 169 36.45 5.94 37.04
C ALA A 169 37.43 6.48 35.98
N CYS A 170 38.66 6.82 36.39
CA CYS A 170 39.72 7.25 35.50
C CYS A 170 40.12 6.14 34.52
N TYR A 171 40.31 4.91 35.01
CA TYR A 171 40.56 3.73 34.18
C TYR A 171 39.45 3.49 33.15
N LYS A 172 38.18 3.55 33.59
CA LYS A 172 37.03 3.47 32.68
C LYS A 172 37.12 4.57 31.63
N TRP A 173 37.24 5.83 32.03
CA TRP A 173 37.31 6.96 31.10
C TRP A 173 38.40 6.79 30.03
N ILE A 174 39.61 6.39 30.44
CA ILE A 174 40.76 6.15 29.56
C ILE A 174 40.48 5.06 28.53
N LEU A 175 39.82 3.96 28.92
CA LEU A 175 39.44 2.90 27.98
C LEU A 175 38.48 3.42 26.90
N TYR A 176 37.53 4.28 27.27
CA TYR A 176 36.56 4.86 26.33
C TYR A 176 37.18 5.90 25.38
N GLN A 177 38.41 6.38 25.64
CA GLN A 177 39.11 7.28 24.71
C GLN A 177 39.76 6.53 23.54
N ILE A 178 39.85 5.19 23.58
CA ILE A 178 40.54 4.42 22.55
C ILE A 178 39.56 3.80 21.55
N GLU A 179 39.59 4.31 20.33
CA GLU A 179 38.82 3.75 19.22
C GLU A 179 39.56 2.61 18.48
N LYS A 180 38.86 1.95 17.55
CA LYS A 180 39.35 0.77 16.83
C LYS A 180 40.58 1.10 15.95
N PRO A 181 41.66 0.28 15.90
CA PRO A 181 41.97 -0.93 16.68
C PRO A 181 43.08 -0.72 17.74
N GLY A 182 42.99 0.31 18.58
CA GLY A 182 44.11 0.70 19.47
C GLY A 182 44.35 -0.21 20.68
N LEU A 183 43.29 -0.82 21.25
CA LEU A 183 43.38 -1.56 22.52
C LEU A 183 44.01 -2.96 22.43
N TYR A 184 44.13 -3.54 21.22
CA TYR A 184 44.63 -4.92 21.06
C TYR A 184 46.05 -5.09 21.65
N ASN A 185 46.95 -4.15 21.36
CA ASN A 185 48.35 -4.21 21.77
C ASN A 185 48.55 -4.11 23.29
N TYR A 186 47.52 -3.68 24.03
CA TYR A 186 47.58 -3.42 25.47
C TYR A 186 46.65 -4.32 26.29
N ILE A 187 46.07 -5.36 25.68
CA ILE A 187 45.07 -6.21 26.34
C ILE A 187 45.60 -6.84 27.64
N GLY A 188 46.88 -7.22 27.67
CA GLY A 188 47.53 -7.77 28.87
C GLY A 188 47.60 -6.80 30.04
N ASP A 189 47.62 -5.49 29.77
CA ASP A 189 47.68 -4.44 30.79
C ASP A 189 46.29 -3.99 31.26
N VAL A 190 45.30 -4.01 30.37
CA VAL A 190 43.94 -3.53 30.69
C VAL A 190 43.03 -4.64 31.20
N LEU A 191 43.08 -5.85 30.64
CA LEU A 191 42.12 -6.91 30.94
C LEU A 191 42.11 -7.38 32.42
N PRO A 192 43.26 -7.56 33.10
CA PRO A 192 43.26 -8.03 34.48
C PRO A 192 42.47 -7.13 35.44
N THR A 193 42.57 -5.81 35.27
CA THR A 193 41.83 -4.84 36.08
C THR A 193 40.33 -4.97 35.87
N ALA A 194 39.86 -5.09 34.62
CA ALA A 194 38.44 -5.28 34.33
C ALA A 194 37.92 -6.59 34.94
N LEU A 195 38.67 -7.70 34.83
CA LEU A 195 38.27 -8.99 35.41
C LEU A 195 38.20 -8.95 36.94
N ILE A 196 39.13 -8.26 37.61
CA ILE A 196 39.11 -8.07 39.08
C ILE A 196 37.85 -7.32 39.53
N ILE A 197 37.43 -6.31 38.77
CA ILE A 197 36.24 -5.51 39.10
C ILE A 197 34.96 -6.31 38.86
N VAL A 198 34.93 -7.14 37.81
CA VAL A 198 33.80 -8.03 37.50
C VAL A 198 33.63 -9.16 38.52
N ASP A 199 34.70 -9.64 39.14
CA ASP A 199 34.70 -10.70 40.17
C ASP A 199 34.23 -10.19 41.56
N ASP A 200 33.54 -9.05 41.62
CA ASP A 200 33.02 -8.51 42.87
C ASP A 200 31.58 -8.98 43.15
N PHE A 201 31.19 -9.00 44.42
CA PHE A 201 29.82 -9.34 44.82
C PHE A 201 28.86 -8.13 44.80
N VAL A 202 29.40 -6.90 44.64
CA VAL A 202 28.61 -5.66 44.62
C VAL A 202 28.15 -5.38 43.17
N PRO A 203 26.84 -5.37 42.88
CA PRO A 203 26.34 -5.26 41.50
C PRO A 203 26.80 -4.00 40.74
N GLU A 204 26.91 -2.86 41.41
CA GLU A 204 27.36 -1.60 40.79
C GLU A 204 28.80 -1.71 40.27
N ASN A 205 29.67 -2.44 40.99
CA ASN A 205 31.04 -2.66 40.57
C ASN A 205 31.09 -3.63 39.39
N VAL A 206 30.29 -4.70 39.43
CA VAL A 206 30.16 -5.65 38.32
C VAL A 206 29.73 -4.95 37.04
N VAL A 207 28.78 -4.01 37.12
CA VAL A 207 28.36 -3.16 35.97
C VAL A 207 29.55 -2.39 35.39
N ILE A 208 30.32 -1.70 36.22
CA ILE A 208 31.50 -0.94 35.76
C ILE A 208 32.52 -1.86 35.09
N GLY A 209 32.79 -3.02 35.70
CA GLY A 209 33.70 -4.01 35.14
C GLY A 209 33.21 -4.56 33.78
N LEU A 210 31.91 -4.82 33.65
CA LEU A 210 31.30 -5.28 32.40
C LEU A 210 31.32 -4.21 31.31
N GLU A 211 31.10 -2.94 31.64
CA GLU A 211 31.27 -1.81 30.71
C GLU A 211 32.71 -1.74 30.18
N CYS A 212 33.71 -1.91 31.05
CA CYS A 212 35.11 -1.97 30.65
C CYS A 212 35.39 -3.21 29.76
N LEU A 213 34.88 -4.40 30.13
CA LEU A 213 35.01 -5.60 29.31
C LEU A 213 34.35 -5.43 27.94
N HIS A 214 33.17 -4.79 27.88
CA HIS A 214 32.47 -4.52 26.64
C HIS A 214 33.32 -3.66 25.69
N GLN A 215 33.92 -2.58 26.21
CA GLN A 215 34.82 -1.72 25.43
C GLN A 215 36.04 -2.48 24.92
N ILE A 216 36.66 -3.31 25.77
CA ILE A 216 37.78 -4.17 25.36
C ILE A 216 37.35 -5.13 24.24
N ILE A 217 36.23 -5.83 24.40
CA ILE A 217 35.72 -6.78 23.38
C ILE A 217 35.42 -6.05 22.06
N GLN A 218 34.80 -4.87 22.11
CA GLN A 218 34.40 -4.13 20.91
C GLN A 218 35.60 -3.54 20.14
N HIS A 219 36.63 -3.05 20.84
CA HIS A 219 37.69 -2.23 20.24
C HIS A 219 39.05 -2.94 20.03
N SER A 220 39.24 -4.16 20.54
CA SER A 220 40.46 -4.96 20.33
C SER A 220 40.55 -5.74 18.99
N HIS A 221 40.08 -5.14 17.89
CA HIS A 221 40.00 -5.64 16.50
C HIS A 221 40.69 -6.98 16.18
N MET A 222 39.88 -7.93 15.67
CA MET A 222 40.20 -9.25 15.07
C MET A 222 39.74 -10.44 15.90
N LYS A 223 38.73 -11.13 15.34
CA LYS A 223 38.15 -12.37 15.84
C LYS A 223 39.16 -13.50 16.14
N LYS A 224 40.40 -13.41 15.66
CA LYS A 224 41.44 -14.42 15.86
C LYS A 224 42.39 -14.13 17.03
N GLY A 225 42.80 -12.88 17.26
CA GLY A 225 43.82 -12.56 18.29
C GLY A 225 43.38 -12.86 19.72
N LEU A 226 42.11 -12.58 20.06
CA LEU A 226 41.51 -12.95 21.35
C LEU A 226 41.38 -14.48 21.54
N ILE A 227 41.23 -15.22 20.44
CA ILE A 227 41.15 -16.68 20.44
C ILE A 227 42.54 -17.28 20.60
N GLU A 228 43.51 -16.82 19.80
CA GLU A 228 44.90 -17.29 19.78
C GLU A 228 45.62 -17.05 21.13
N THR A 229 45.32 -15.94 21.79
CA THR A 229 45.87 -15.61 23.14
C THR A 229 45.14 -16.32 24.29
N GLY A 230 44.00 -16.96 24.03
CA GLY A 230 43.18 -17.63 25.07
C GLY A 230 42.32 -16.70 25.92
N TYR A 231 42.46 -15.37 25.80
CA TYR A 231 41.69 -14.41 26.59
C TYR A 231 40.18 -14.49 26.34
N ALA A 232 39.76 -14.81 25.11
CA ALA A 232 38.33 -15.02 24.80
C ALA A 232 37.72 -16.12 25.67
N LYS A 233 38.45 -17.21 25.92
CA LYS A 233 37.95 -18.31 26.76
C LYS A 233 37.82 -17.89 28.22
N VAL A 234 38.78 -17.14 28.74
CA VAL A 234 38.77 -16.62 30.12
C VAL A 234 37.61 -15.66 30.32
N ILE A 235 37.43 -14.69 29.41
CA ILE A 235 36.31 -13.73 29.47
C ILE A 235 34.98 -14.48 29.39
N PHE A 236 34.85 -15.45 28.49
CA PHE A 236 33.63 -16.24 28.35
C PHE A 236 33.28 -17.00 29.64
N GLN A 237 34.25 -17.66 30.29
CA GLN A 237 34.02 -18.39 31.54
C GLN A 237 33.54 -17.48 32.68
N VAL A 238 34.09 -16.27 32.79
CA VAL A 238 33.65 -15.28 33.79
C VAL A 238 32.22 -14.82 33.50
N LEU A 239 31.91 -14.48 32.24
CA LEU A 239 30.57 -14.05 31.84
C LEU A 239 29.53 -15.16 32.01
N GLU A 240 29.90 -16.41 31.72
CA GLU A 240 29.05 -17.59 31.91
C GLU A 240 28.70 -17.78 33.40
N GLY A 241 29.67 -17.64 34.30
CA GLY A 241 29.42 -17.68 35.74
C GLY A 241 28.43 -16.61 36.22
N LEU A 242 28.50 -15.41 35.65
CA LEU A 242 27.57 -14.31 35.98
C LEU A 242 26.13 -14.58 35.49
N THR A 243 25.93 -15.38 34.44
CA THR A 243 24.58 -15.73 33.98
C THR A 243 23.79 -16.54 35.02
N LEU A 244 24.48 -17.20 35.95
CA LEU A 244 23.88 -17.99 37.04
C LEU A 244 23.48 -17.15 38.26
N GLN A 245 24.01 -15.93 38.41
CA GLN A 245 23.78 -15.09 39.60
C GLN A 245 22.44 -14.34 39.59
N ARG A 246 21.73 -14.30 38.44
CA ARG A 246 20.37 -13.75 38.29
C ARG A 246 20.17 -12.34 38.89
N GLU A 247 21.02 -11.38 38.53
CA GLU A 247 20.91 -9.98 39.00
C GLU A 247 20.52 -9.02 37.85
N ALA A 248 19.40 -8.31 38.02
CA ALA A 248 18.79 -7.51 36.97
C ALA A 248 19.66 -6.32 36.53
N LYS A 249 20.50 -5.79 37.42
CA LYS A 249 21.34 -4.61 37.14
C LYS A 249 22.35 -4.84 36.00
N TYR A 250 22.85 -6.06 35.83
CA TYR A 250 23.91 -6.35 34.85
C TYR A 250 23.60 -7.45 33.84
N VAL A 251 22.49 -8.20 33.97
CA VAL A 251 22.10 -9.24 33.01
C VAL A 251 22.15 -8.77 31.56
N ILE A 252 21.66 -7.56 31.27
CA ILE A 252 21.68 -7.00 29.90
C ILE A 252 23.12 -6.87 29.38
N LEU A 253 24.02 -6.31 30.19
CA LEU A 253 25.41 -6.11 29.83
C LEU A 253 26.17 -7.43 29.70
N VAL A 254 25.89 -8.41 30.57
CA VAL A 254 26.48 -9.76 30.48
C VAL A 254 26.15 -10.40 29.13
N TYR A 255 24.87 -10.46 28.74
CA TYR A 255 24.48 -11.05 27.45
C TYR A 255 24.97 -10.24 26.25
N LEU A 256 25.09 -8.92 26.36
CA LEU A 256 25.69 -8.07 25.33
C LEU A 256 27.18 -8.40 25.11
N CYS A 257 27.94 -8.56 26.19
CA CYS A 257 29.34 -9.01 26.14
C CYS A 257 29.47 -10.42 25.57
N ILE A 258 28.63 -11.37 26.04
CA ILE A 258 28.63 -12.74 25.54
C ILE A 258 28.34 -12.78 24.04
N THR A 259 27.32 -12.06 23.56
CA THR A 259 26.96 -12.03 22.14
C THR A 259 28.10 -11.50 21.28
N SER A 260 28.73 -10.41 21.73
CA SER A 260 29.88 -9.81 21.04
C SER A 260 31.08 -10.76 20.99
N LEU A 261 31.29 -11.54 22.05
CA LEU A 261 32.36 -12.53 22.15
C LEU A 261 32.05 -13.82 21.35
N LEU A 262 30.80 -14.28 21.33
CA LEU A 262 30.36 -15.42 20.53
C LEU A 262 30.50 -15.13 19.03
N ALA A 263 30.20 -13.92 18.58
CA ALA A 263 30.44 -13.49 17.18
C ALA A 263 31.93 -13.56 16.77
N THR A 264 32.82 -13.61 17.76
CA THR A 264 34.26 -13.79 17.61
C THR A 264 34.63 -15.29 17.68
N MET A 265 34.16 -16.02 18.70
CA MET A 265 34.48 -17.43 18.94
C MET A 265 33.87 -18.41 17.93
N GLU A 266 32.69 -18.10 17.41
CA GLU A 266 31.99 -18.90 16.40
C GLU A 266 32.34 -18.34 15.00
N HIS A 267 33.32 -18.95 14.34
CA HIS A 267 33.66 -18.60 12.96
C HIS A 267 32.53 -19.14 12.05
N TRP A 268 31.70 -18.26 11.52
CA TRP A 268 30.67 -18.63 10.54
C TRP A 268 31.33 -18.97 9.21
N ASP A 269 31.66 -20.24 9.01
CA ASP A 269 32.00 -20.74 7.68
C ASP A 269 30.69 -21.09 6.97
N SER A 270 30.50 -20.57 5.75
CA SER A 270 29.26 -20.77 4.97
C SER A 270 29.04 -22.22 4.55
N ALA A 271 29.99 -23.12 4.84
CA ALA A 271 29.93 -24.56 4.66
C ALA A 271 29.53 -25.35 5.93
N SER A 272 29.43 -24.70 7.10
CA SER A 272 29.08 -25.38 8.36
C SER A 272 27.59 -25.73 8.44
N ASN A 273 27.29 -26.92 8.96
CA ASN A 273 25.96 -27.50 8.96
C ASN A 273 25.04 -26.69 9.91
N MET A 274 24.02 -26.02 9.37
CA MET A 274 23.17 -25.04 10.08
C MET A 274 22.38 -25.61 11.29
N PHE A 275 22.42 -26.93 11.51
CA PHE A 275 21.70 -27.62 12.58
C PHE A 275 22.61 -28.17 13.68
N GLU A 276 23.93 -28.04 13.56
CA GLU A 276 24.86 -28.45 14.63
C GLU A 276 24.65 -27.61 15.90
N TRP A 277 24.94 -28.20 17.05
CA TRP A 277 24.81 -27.56 18.35
C TRP A 277 26.03 -26.67 18.61
N THR A 278 25.81 -25.40 18.93
CA THR A 278 26.92 -24.43 19.17
C THR A 278 26.93 -23.91 20.61
N LYS A 279 27.99 -23.20 20.99
CA LYS A 279 28.06 -22.55 22.32
C LYS A 279 26.96 -21.48 22.51
N ARG A 280 26.53 -20.85 21.42
CA ARG A 280 25.35 -19.99 21.43
C ARG A 280 24.07 -20.73 21.82
N ASP A 281 23.91 -21.99 21.40
CA ASP A 281 22.79 -22.83 21.83
C ASP A 281 22.85 -23.09 23.36
N ASP A 282 24.05 -23.31 23.93
CA ASP A 282 24.22 -23.48 25.40
C ASP A 282 23.84 -22.22 26.18
N VAL A 283 24.30 -21.05 25.72
CA VAL A 283 23.98 -19.75 26.33
C VAL A 283 22.49 -19.44 26.20
N LEU A 284 21.91 -19.69 25.02
CA LEU A 284 20.49 -19.48 24.78
C LEU A 284 19.64 -20.44 25.63
N LEU A 285 20.02 -21.71 25.74
CA LEU A 285 19.35 -22.66 26.64
C LEU A 285 19.38 -22.17 28.09
N THR A 286 20.53 -21.70 28.57
CA THR A 286 20.66 -21.16 29.93
C THR A 286 19.76 -19.95 30.14
N LEU A 287 19.71 -19.01 29.18
CA LEU A 287 18.81 -17.87 29.23
C LEU A 287 17.34 -18.31 29.26
N LEU A 288 16.93 -19.24 28.38
CA LEU A 288 15.55 -19.71 28.31
C LEU A 288 15.14 -20.43 29.61
N VAL A 289 16.01 -21.24 30.20
CA VAL A 289 15.76 -21.88 31.51
C VAL A 289 15.61 -20.84 32.61
N ASN A 290 16.41 -19.78 32.61
CA ASN A 290 16.28 -18.69 33.57
C ASN A 290 14.99 -17.88 33.39
N MET A 291 14.46 -17.79 32.16
CA MET A 291 13.20 -17.10 31.85
C MET A 291 11.98 -17.93 32.23
N GLU A 292 12.04 -19.25 32.06
CA GLU A 292 10.96 -20.16 32.44
C GLU A 292 10.67 -20.05 33.95
N PHE A 293 9.43 -19.71 34.30
CA PHE A 293 8.97 -19.53 35.69
C PHE A 293 9.67 -18.42 36.50
N GLU A 294 10.38 -17.47 35.87
CA GLU A 294 10.91 -16.29 36.58
C GLU A 294 9.75 -15.47 37.15
N GLN A 295 9.82 -15.01 38.39
CA GLN A 295 8.76 -14.20 39.02
C GLN A 295 9.18 -12.74 39.23
N ASN A 296 10.48 -12.44 39.24
CA ASN A 296 10.98 -11.10 39.41
C ASN A 296 10.81 -10.28 38.12
N VAL A 297 9.99 -9.23 38.21
CA VAL A 297 9.60 -8.36 37.08
C VAL A 297 10.81 -7.69 36.41
N GLU A 298 11.79 -7.20 37.18
CA GLU A 298 12.96 -6.53 36.60
C GLU A 298 13.87 -7.53 35.88
N LEU A 299 13.97 -8.77 36.36
CA LEU A 299 14.68 -9.86 35.66
C LEU A 299 13.95 -10.28 34.39
N ARG A 300 12.61 -10.46 34.44
CA ARG A 300 11.80 -10.74 33.24
C ARG A 300 12.06 -9.73 32.14
N ARG A 301 12.06 -8.44 32.51
CA ARG A 301 12.35 -7.34 31.59
C ARG A 301 13.78 -7.41 31.05
N ALA A 302 14.77 -7.59 31.92
CA ALA A 302 16.17 -7.69 31.52
C ALA A 302 16.39 -8.83 30.53
N TYR A 303 15.86 -10.03 30.80
CA TYR A 303 15.96 -11.18 29.90
C TYR A 303 15.28 -10.94 28.55
N MET A 304 14.08 -10.33 28.54
CA MET A 304 13.38 -10.02 27.28
C MET A 304 14.15 -9.03 26.40
N LEU A 305 14.87 -8.08 26.99
CA LEU A 305 15.71 -7.12 26.25
C LEU A 305 17.01 -7.75 25.74
N SER A 306 17.54 -8.77 26.44
CA SER A 306 18.74 -9.50 26.04
C SER A 306 18.48 -10.53 24.93
N LEU A 307 17.29 -11.13 24.92
CA LEU A 307 16.95 -12.24 24.04
C LEU A 307 17.16 -11.96 22.53
N PRO A 308 16.73 -10.82 21.95
CA PRO A 308 16.87 -10.55 20.51
C PRO A 308 18.32 -10.60 20.00
N GLN A 309 19.29 -10.27 20.85
CA GLN A 309 20.71 -10.24 20.46
C GLN A 309 21.29 -11.65 20.27
N LEU A 310 20.74 -12.64 20.98
CA LEU A 310 21.14 -14.04 20.89
C LEU A 310 20.40 -14.80 19.79
N LEU A 311 19.23 -14.30 19.37
CA LEU A 311 18.48 -14.87 18.26
C LEU A 311 19.19 -14.52 16.94
N THR A 312 19.84 -15.50 16.32
CA THR A 312 20.47 -15.35 14.99
C THR A 312 20.18 -16.53 14.09
N ASN A 313 19.73 -16.27 12.84
CA ASN A 313 19.51 -17.26 11.78
C ASN A 313 18.57 -18.44 12.14
N ILE A 314 18.44 -19.40 11.21
CA ILE A 314 17.52 -20.56 11.27
C ILE A 314 17.83 -21.54 12.42
N GLY A 315 19.07 -21.55 12.97
CA GLY A 315 19.47 -22.47 14.05
C GLY A 315 18.64 -22.32 15.33
N CYS A 316 18.16 -21.11 15.61
CA CYS A 316 17.30 -20.82 16.77
C CYS A 316 15.86 -21.39 16.61
N ALA A 317 15.49 -21.90 15.43
CA ALA A 317 14.19 -22.54 15.21
C ALA A 317 13.98 -23.81 16.04
N LYS A 318 15.07 -24.40 16.57
CA LYS A 318 15.04 -25.50 17.58
C LYS A 318 14.28 -25.08 18.85
N TRP A 319 14.25 -23.79 19.16
CA TRP A 319 13.73 -23.23 20.42
C TRP A 319 12.35 -22.58 20.28
N CYS A 320 11.74 -22.63 19.09
CA CYS A 320 10.47 -21.95 18.76
C CYS A 320 9.34 -22.29 19.74
N GLU A 321 9.19 -23.56 20.12
CA GLU A 321 8.16 -24.02 21.05
C GLU A 321 8.34 -23.43 22.45
N ARG A 322 9.56 -23.50 23.00
CA ARG A 322 9.86 -22.95 24.33
C ARG A 322 9.71 -21.43 24.37
N LEU A 323 10.20 -20.73 23.35
CA LEU A 323 10.05 -19.29 23.19
C LEU A 323 8.58 -18.86 23.14
N THR A 324 7.77 -19.59 22.37
CA THR A 324 6.33 -19.37 22.28
C THR A 324 5.68 -19.48 23.66
N ARG A 325 6.03 -20.53 24.43
CA ARG A 325 5.51 -20.73 25.79
C ARG A 325 5.87 -19.58 26.74
N ILE A 326 7.13 -19.13 26.74
CA ILE A 326 7.58 -18.02 27.60
C ILE A 326 6.87 -16.70 27.21
N LEU A 327 6.74 -16.43 25.91
CA LEU A 327 6.02 -15.25 25.42
C LEU A 327 4.55 -15.26 25.84
N CYS A 328 3.87 -16.41 25.75
CA CYS A 328 2.51 -16.55 26.26
C CYS A 328 2.44 -16.28 27.77
N GLU A 329 3.31 -16.91 28.56
CA GLU A 329 3.30 -16.77 30.02
C GLU A 329 3.52 -15.31 30.47
N TYR A 330 4.46 -14.60 29.85
CA TYR A 330 4.77 -13.21 30.17
C TYR A 330 3.67 -12.24 29.73
N CYS A 331 2.94 -12.56 28.65
CA CYS A 331 1.76 -11.79 28.23
C CYS A 331 0.56 -12.05 29.14
N GLU A 332 0.34 -13.29 29.58
CA GLU A 332 -0.77 -13.66 30.46
C GLU A 332 -0.61 -13.14 31.90
N HIS A 333 0.63 -13.12 32.41
CA HIS A 333 0.94 -12.69 33.77
C HIS A 333 1.71 -11.35 33.77
N HIS A 334 1.19 -10.37 33.02
CA HIS A 334 1.79 -9.04 32.93
C HIS A 334 1.44 -8.21 34.18
N THR A 335 2.45 -7.93 35.01
CA THR A 335 2.29 -7.11 36.22
C THR A 335 2.81 -5.68 36.05
N ASP A 336 3.65 -5.43 35.04
CA ASP A 336 4.30 -4.14 34.78
C ASP A 336 4.30 -3.81 33.27
N VAL A 337 4.06 -2.52 32.99
CA VAL A 337 3.94 -1.96 31.64
C VAL A 337 5.28 -1.99 30.89
N ARG A 338 6.40 -1.76 31.58
CA ARG A 338 7.74 -1.74 30.94
C ARG A 338 8.15 -3.14 30.49
N THR A 339 7.83 -4.14 31.30
CA THR A 339 8.06 -5.56 31.01
C THR A 339 7.20 -6.04 29.85
N LEU A 340 5.91 -5.65 29.84
CA LEU A 340 5.00 -5.98 28.75
C LEU A 340 5.46 -5.37 27.42
N LYS A 341 5.88 -4.11 27.42
CA LYS A 341 6.43 -3.45 26.23
C LYS A 341 7.63 -4.20 25.66
N ALA A 342 8.59 -4.56 26.50
CA ALA A 342 9.77 -5.35 26.09
C ALA A 342 9.35 -6.72 25.52
N THR A 343 8.38 -7.37 26.15
CA THR A 343 7.85 -8.67 25.70
C THR A 343 7.24 -8.58 24.30
N LEU A 344 6.43 -7.55 24.02
CA LEU A 344 5.79 -7.37 22.70
C LEU A 344 6.79 -6.97 21.61
N GLU A 345 7.78 -6.12 21.91
CA GLU A 345 8.85 -5.78 20.96
C GLU A 345 9.67 -7.04 20.59
N THR A 346 10.00 -7.87 21.59
CA THR A 346 10.70 -9.14 21.37
C THR A 346 9.81 -10.15 20.63
N ALA A 347 8.51 -10.23 20.93
CA ALA A 347 7.56 -11.05 20.21
C ALA A 347 7.47 -10.65 18.73
N LYS A 348 7.38 -9.36 18.42
CA LYS A 348 7.37 -8.86 17.03
C LYS A 348 8.63 -9.28 16.27
N THR A 349 9.79 -9.15 16.90
CA THR A 349 11.08 -9.57 16.32
C THR A 349 11.10 -11.08 16.06
N PHE A 350 10.65 -11.88 17.04
CA PHE A 350 10.52 -13.33 16.91
C PHE A 350 9.59 -13.75 15.76
N LEU A 351 8.41 -13.12 15.64
CA LEU A 351 7.45 -13.41 14.56
C LEU A 351 8.03 -13.10 13.17
N LEU A 352 8.79 -12.02 13.03
CA LEU A 352 9.44 -11.65 11.76
C LEU A 352 10.56 -12.64 11.40
N MET A 353 11.34 -13.08 12.37
CA MET A 353 12.48 -13.98 12.14
C MET A 353 12.06 -15.43 11.82
N PHE A 354 11.02 -15.97 12.47
CA PHE A 354 10.70 -17.41 12.43
C PHE A 354 9.40 -17.76 11.68
N HIS A 355 9.05 -16.97 10.66
CA HIS A 355 7.79 -17.08 9.92
C HIS A 355 7.42 -18.50 9.44
N LEU A 356 8.39 -19.34 9.03
CA LEU A 356 8.14 -20.69 8.51
C LEU A 356 7.74 -21.74 9.56
N ARG A 357 8.21 -21.63 10.82
CA ARG A 357 7.90 -22.60 11.90
C ARG A 357 6.89 -22.07 12.92
N VAL A 358 6.74 -20.75 13.03
CA VAL A 358 5.76 -20.12 13.93
C VAL A 358 4.33 -20.56 13.61
N ALA A 359 4.03 -20.90 12.36
CA ALA A 359 2.70 -21.40 11.96
C ALA A 359 2.26 -22.65 12.75
N ALA A 360 3.18 -23.53 13.18
CA ALA A 360 2.85 -24.71 13.99
C ALA A 360 2.52 -24.38 15.46
N HIS A 361 2.97 -23.22 15.94
CA HIS A 361 2.81 -22.76 17.32
C HIS A 361 1.99 -21.46 17.42
N CYS A 362 1.22 -21.13 16.38
CA CYS A 362 0.49 -19.87 16.34
C CYS A 362 -0.74 -19.87 17.27
N VAL A 363 -1.44 -21.00 17.48
CA VAL A 363 -2.66 -21.06 18.31
C VAL A 363 -2.44 -20.53 19.74
N PRO A 364 -1.40 -20.97 20.49
CA PRO A 364 -1.15 -20.44 21.84
C PRO A 364 -0.84 -18.94 21.86
N LEU A 365 0.02 -18.45 20.97
CA LEU A 365 0.37 -17.02 20.89
C LEU A 365 -0.84 -16.17 20.53
N TYR A 366 -1.64 -16.66 19.59
CA TYR A 366 -2.85 -15.99 19.16
C TYR A 366 -3.82 -15.85 20.34
N SER A 367 -4.04 -16.92 21.09
CA SER A 367 -4.93 -16.92 22.27
C SER A 367 -4.45 -15.96 23.36
N ALA A 368 -3.14 -15.95 23.64
CA ALA A 368 -2.54 -15.07 24.64
C ALA A 368 -2.64 -13.59 24.24
N PHE A 369 -2.34 -13.23 22.99
CA PHE A 369 -2.44 -11.85 22.51
C PHE A 369 -3.87 -11.34 22.44
N LEU A 370 -4.84 -12.19 22.08
CA LEU A 370 -6.26 -11.83 22.10
C LEU A 370 -6.76 -11.52 23.51
N LYS A 371 -6.41 -12.39 24.47
CA LYS A 371 -6.76 -12.20 25.86
C LYS A 371 -6.15 -10.92 26.41
N LEU A 372 -4.86 -10.70 26.13
CA LEU A 372 -4.16 -9.47 26.50
C LEU A 372 -4.83 -8.22 25.88
N HIS A 373 -5.19 -8.26 24.60
CA HIS A 373 -5.84 -7.14 23.92
C HIS A 373 -7.19 -6.80 24.58
N PHE A 374 -7.97 -7.82 24.95
CA PHE A 374 -9.24 -7.63 25.67
C PHE A 374 -9.04 -7.01 27.06
N ASP A 375 -8.04 -7.48 27.82
CA ASP A 375 -7.73 -6.96 29.15
C ASP A 375 -7.27 -5.50 29.08
N LEU A 376 -6.44 -5.16 28.09
CA LEU A 376 -5.96 -3.80 27.87
C LEU A 376 -7.05 -2.85 27.36
N ALA A 377 -7.93 -3.30 26.47
CA ALA A 377 -9.03 -2.49 25.92
C ALA A 377 -10.05 -2.04 26.99
N LYS A 378 -10.17 -2.78 28.10
CA LYS A 378 -11.02 -2.43 29.24
C LYS A 378 -10.37 -1.45 30.21
N THR A 379 -9.07 -1.18 30.06
CA THR A 379 -8.31 -0.36 31.00
C THR A 379 -8.30 1.10 30.52
N PRO A 380 -8.89 2.06 31.27
CA PRO A 380 -9.18 3.41 30.77
C PRO A 380 -7.96 4.33 30.58
N VAL A 381 -6.78 3.93 31.03
CA VAL A 381 -5.52 4.71 30.93
C VAL A 381 -4.38 3.79 30.52
N PHE A 382 -4.25 3.49 29.23
CA PHE A 382 -3.19 2.63 28.72
C PHE A 382 -2.36 3.30 27.60
N ASP A 383 -1.08 2.95 27.50
CA ASP A 383 -0.15 3.48 26.52
C ASP A 383 -0.51 2.99 25.10
N LYS A 384 -0.92 3.92 24.23
CA LYS A 384 -1.29 3.64 22.83
C LYS A 384 -0.20 2.90 22.06
N LYS A 385 1.07 3.10 22.39
CA LYS A 385 2.19 2.45 21.70
C LYS A 385 2.26 0.94 21.97
N ILE A 386 1.86 0.51 23.17
CA ILE A 386 1.83 -0.91 23.55
C ILE A 386 0.67 -1.60 22.86
N MET A 387 -0.49 -0.94 22.81
CA MET A 387 -1.65 -1.43 22.07
C MET A 387 -1.32 -1.63 20.59
N GLN A 388 -0.72 -0.63 19.94
CA GLN A 388 -0.29 -0.74 18.55
C GLN A 388 0.69 -1.91 18.32
N ASN A 389 1.68 -2.09 19.20
CA ASN A 389 2.62 -3.19 19.08
C ASN A 389 1.93 -4.57 19.21
N LEU A 390 0.93 -4.67 20.09
CA LEU A 390 0.13 -5.89 20.25
C LEU A 390 -0.72 -6.17 19.00
N GLU A 391 -1.38 -5.15 18.46
CA GLU A 391 -2.15 -5.23 17.22
C GLU A 391 -1.27 -5.64 16.04
N ASP A 392 -0.06 -5.09 15.93
CA ASP A 392 0.94 -5.48 14.93
C ASP A 392 1.32 -6.97 15.05
N CYS A 393 1.57 -7.47 16.26
CA CYS A 393 1.89 -8.88 16.52
C CYS A 393 0.74 -9.81 16.10
N ILE A 394 -0.50 -9.44 16.44
CA ILE A 394 -1.72 -10.16 16.04
C ILE A 394 -1.85 -10.19 14.51
N CYS A 395 -1.61 -9.07 13.85
CA CYS A 395 -1.67 -8.96 12.39
C CYS A 395 -0.58 -9.79 11.69
N LEU A 396 0.64 -9.82 12.26
CA LEU A 396 1.71 -10.69 11.77
C LEU A 396 1.32 -12.17 11.89
N LEU A 397 0.78 -12.60 13.04
CA LEU A 397 0.31 -13.98 13.21
C LEU A 397 -0.79 -14.38 12.21
N TYR A 398 -1.73 -13.48 11.94
CA TYR A 398 -2.77 -13.68 10.91
C TYR A 398 -2.17 -13.94 9.52
N LYS A 399 -1.20 -13.12 9.10
CA LYS A 399 -0.51 -13.30 7.82
C LYS A 399 0.24 -14.63 7.73
N LEU A 400 0.82 -15.09 8.84
CA LEU A 400 1.62 -16.32 8.89
C LEU A 400 0.78 -17.61 8.87
N SER A 401 -0.44 -17.60 9.41
CA SER A 401 -1.32 -18.77 9.43
C SER A 401 -2.79 -18.39 9.18
N PRO A 402 -3.17 -18.13 7.90
CA PRO A 402 -4.50 -17.63 7.56
C PRO A 402 -5.64 -18.56 8.00
N LYS A 403 -5.43 -19.89 7.99
CA LYS A 403 -6.46 -20.86 8.41
C LYS A 403 -6.86 -20.72 9.89
N ILE A 404 -5.89 -20.41 10.75
CA ILE A 404 -6.12 -20.18 12.18
C ILE A 404 -6.61 -18.74 12.40
N GLY A 405 -6.13 -17.79 11.60
CA GLY A 405 -6.69 -16.45 11.50
C GLY A 405 -8.19 -16.43 11.15
N CYS A 406 -8.64 -17.31 10.25
CA CYS A 406 -10.05 -17.42 9.87
C CYS A 406 -10.96 -17.90 11.02
N ALA A 407 -10.47 -18.72 11.95
CA ALA A 407 -11.25 -19.10 13.13
C ALA A 407 -11.49 -17.91 14.08
N VAL A 408 -10.59 -16.92 14.05
CA VAL A 408 -10.63 -15.71 14.87
C VAL A 408 -11.44 -14.57 14.22
N ILE A 409 -11.63 -14.56 12.90
CA ILE A 409 -12.48 -13.59 12.18
C ILE A 409 -13.93 -13.56 12.69
N ASN A 410 -14.38 -14.63 13.35
CA ASN A 410 -15.69 -14.73 13.97
C ASN A 410 -15.81 -13.98 15.32
N ASP A 411 -14.73 -13.36 15.82
CA ASP A 411 -14.76 -12.47 17.00
C ASP A 411 -14.89 -11.00 16.54
N ASP A 412 -16.03 -10.38 16.85
CA ASP A 412 -16.39 -9.01 16.46
C ASP A 412 -15.34 -7.95 16.87
N ARG A 413 -14.61 -8.17 17.97
CA ARG A 413 -13.59 -7.24 18.48
C ARG A 413 -12.32 -7.28 17.64
N MET A 414 -12.05 -8.41 17.00
CA MET A 414 -10.89 -8.58 16.14
C MET A 414 -11.11 -8.02 14.75
N GLN A 415 -12.35 -8.01 14.27
CA GLN A 415 -12.68 -7.33 13.03
C GLN A 415 -12.36 -5.83 13.08
N SER A 416 -12.56 -5.15 14.21
CA SER A 416 -12.23 -3.72 14.31
C SER A 416 -10.73 -3.45 14.28
N VAL A 417 -9.93 -4.29 14.94
CA VAL A 417 -8.46 -4.19 14.98
C VAL A 417 -7.85 -4.51 13.62
N ILE A 418 -8.30 -5.60 12.98
CA ILE A 418 -7.87 -6.01 11.64
C ILE A 418 -8.23 -4.92 10.61
N LYS A 419 -9.43 -4.33 10.70
CA LYS A 419 -9.84 -3.20 9.83
C LYS A 419 -8.96 -1.96 9.99
N HIS A 420 -8.41 -1.72 11.18
CA HIS A 420 -7.62 -0.51 11.48
C HIS A 420 -6.11 -0.68 11.25
N SER A 421 -5.59 -1.91 11.32
CA SER A 421 -4.14 -2.21 11.35
C SER A 421 -3.65 -2.91 10.08
N LEU A 422 -4.51 -3.71 9.44
CA LEU A 422 -4.25 -4.26 8.12
C LEU A 422 -4.93 -3.32 7.14
N GLN A 423 -4.19 -2.79 6.17
CA GLN A 423 -4.80 -2.40 4.90
C GLN A 423 -5.45 -3.67 4.35
N VAL A 424 -6.73 -3.86 4.67
CA VAL A 424 -7.52 -5.02 4.25
C VAL A 424 -7.73 -4.82 2.76
N VAL A 425 -6.84 -5.42 1.98
CA VAL A 425 -7.12 -5.74 0.58
C VAL A 425 -8.42 -6.52 0.59
N CYS A 426 -9.47 -6.02 -0.07
CA CYS A 426 -10.75 -6.71 -0.14
C CYS A 426 -10.52 -8.18 -0.48
N LEU A 427 -11.23 -9.10 0.18
CA LEU A 427 -11.09 -10.54 -0.06
C LEU A 427 -11.11 -10.80 -1.58
N GLY A 428 -10.06 -11.46 -2.05
CA GLY A 428 -9.73 -11.51 -3.47
C GLY A 428 -9.92 -12.89 -4.07
N ILE A 429 -10.29 -12.91 -5.36
CA ILE A 429 -10.25 -14.11 -6.18
C ILE A 429 -8.79 -14.57 -6.26
N PRO A 430 -8.49 -15.89 -6.07
CA PRO A 430 -7.14 -16.41 -6.16
C PRO A 430 -6.41 -15.94 -7.41
N ARG A 431 -5.11 -15.65 -7.28
CA ARG A 431 -4.28 -15.12 -8.37
C ARG A 431 -3.15 -16.09 -8.71
N LEU A 432 -2.92 -16.28 -10.00
CA LEU A 432 -1.72 -16.89 -10.52
C LEU A 432 -0.67 -15.81 -10.84
N PRO A 433 0.63 -16.12 -10.78
CA PRO A 433 1.66 -15.22 -11.29
C PRO A 433 1.36 -14.80 -12.74
N ILE A 434 1.64 -13.54 -13.08
CA ILE A 434 1.51 -12.94 -14.43
C ILE A 434 0.07 -12.75 -14.91
N VAL A 435 -0.77 -13.79 -14.89
CA VAL A 435 -2.15 -13.74 -15.42
C VAL A 435 -3.20 -13.25 -14.41
N GLY A 436 -2.81 -13.15 -13.14
CA GLY A 436 -3.69 -12.68 -12.08
C GLY A 436 -4.82 -13.65 -11.78
N SER A 437 -6.00 -13.11 -11.51
CA SER A 437 -7.25 -13.85 -11.23
C SER A 437 -8.03 -14.20 -12.50
N TYR A 438 -7.67 -13.63 -13.65
CA TYR A 438 -8.43 -13.80 -14.91
C TYR A 438 -8.63 -15.27 -15.30
N TRP A 439 -7.59 -16.10 -15.13
CA TRP A 439 -7.67 -17.54 -15.41
C TRP A 439 -8.71 -18.26 -14.56
N HIS A 440 -8.88 -17.87 -13.29
CA HIS A 440 -9.89 -18.44 -12.40
C HIS A 440 -11.31 -18.05 -12.81
N LEU A 441 -11.50 -16.87 -13.41
CA LEU A 441 -12.78 -16.47 -13.98
C LEU A 441 -13.12 -17.33 -15.20
N LEU A 442 -12.17 -17.46 -16.12
CA LEU A 442 -12.34 -18.25 -17.35
C LEU A 442 -12.53 -19.74 -17.07
N TRP A 443 -11.88 -20.28 -16.05
CA TRP A 443 -12.03 -21.69 -15.66
C TRP A 443 -13.45 -22.02 -15.21
N HIS A 444 -14.09 -21.10 -14.49
CA HIS A 444 -15.45 -21.30 -13.99
C HIS A 444 -16.49 -21.08 -15.08
N ASP A 445 -16.41 -19.96 -15.79
CA ASP A 445 -17.29 -19.68 -16.94
C ASP A 445 -16.48 -18.93 -18.01
N TYR A 446 -16.02 -19.69 -19.01
CA TYR A 446 -15.21 -19.17 -20.09
C TYR A 446 -15.96 -18.15 -20.95
N LYS A 447 -17.30 -18.24 -21.07
CA LYS A 447 -18.08 -17.32 -21.92
C LYS A 447 -18.53 -16.10 -21.14
N TYR A 448 -18.82 -16.24 -19.85
CA TYR A 448 -19.45 -15.20 -19.04
C TYR A 448 -18.75 -15.03 -17.68
N PRO A 449 -17.62 -14.30 -17.63
CA PRO A 449 -16.80 -14.15 -16.42
C PRO A 449 -17.52 -13.49 -15.25
N TYR A 450 -18.57 -12.71 -15.52
CA TYR A 450 -19.42 -12.10 -14.49
C TYR A 450 -20.17 -13.12 -13.64
N ASN A 451 -20.50 -14.29 -14.19
CA ASN A 451 -21.07 -15.41 -13.44
C ASN A 451 -20.02 -16.02 -12.50
N ALA A 452 -18.77 -16.12 -12.95
CA ALA A 452 -17.67 -16.60 -12.12
C ALA A 452 -17.40 -15.65 -10.94
N VAL A 453 -17.48 -14.33 -11.16
CA VAL A 453 -17.39 -13.34 -10.06
C VAL A 453 -18.51 -13.59 -9.05
N GLN A 454 -19.74 -13.81 -9.49
CA GLN A 454 -20.86 -14.09 -8.58
C GLN A 454 -20.63 -15.35 -7.72
N TYR A 455 -20.04 -16.40 -8.29
CA TYR A 455 -19.63 -17.57 -7.52
C TYR A 455 -18.64 -17.22 -6.41
N TYR A 456 -17.64 -16.37 -6.69
CA TYR A 456 -16.68 -15.93 -5.68
C TYR A 456 -17.28 -14.98 -4.65
N VAL A 457 -18.22 -14.11 -5.03
CA VAL A 457 -18.99 -13.26 -4.11
C VAL A 457 -19.70 -14.12 -3.06
N ASN A 458 -20.39 -15.18 -3.51
CA ASN A 458 -21.09 -16.11 -2.62
C ASN A 458 -20.10 -16.91 -1.75
N LYS A 459 -19.00 -17.40 -2.36
CA LYS A 459 -17.99 -18.20 -1.66
C LYS A 459 -17.22 -17.41 -0.60
N LEU A 460 -16.91 -16.15 -0.88
CA LEU A 460 -16.17 -15.26 0.02
C LEU A 460 -17.10 -14.49 0.98
N GLN A 461 -18.42 -14.62 0.81
CA GLN A 461 -19.44 -13.87 1.56
C GLN A 461 -19.18 -12.35 1.56
N SER A 462 -18.75 -11.81 0.42
CA SER A 462 -18.43 -10.39 0.27
C SER A 462 -19.01 -9.83 -1.03
N LYS A 463 -19.81 -8.76 -0.93
CA LYS A 463 -20.39 -8.06 -2.08
C LYS A 463 -19.37 -7.20 -2.84
N VAL A 464 -18.21 -6.94 -2.24
CA VAL A 464 -17.06 -6.26 -2.86
C VAL A 464 -15.87 -7.22 -2.88
N VAL A 465 -15.35 -7.53 -4.07
CA VAL A 465 -14.27 -8.52 -4.24
C VAL A 465 -13.10 -7.93 -5.03
N THR A 466 -11.88 -8.33 -4.66
CA THR A 466 -10.69 -7.99 -5.45
C THR A 466 -10.47 -9.02 -6.56
N CYS A 467 -10.13 -8.56 -7.76
CA CYS A 467 -9.72 -9.37 -8.89
C CYS A 467 -8.46 -8.77 -9.52
N TYR A 468 -7.53 -9.61 -10.00
CA TYR A 468 -6.38 -9.15 -10.77
C TYR A 468 -6.55 -9.49 -12.26
N PHE A 469 -6.58 -8.49 -13.11
CA PHE A 469 -6.54 -8.64 -14.57
C PHE A 469 -5.09 -8.49 -15.03
N GLY A 470 -4.36 -9.61 -15.10
CA GLY A 470 -2.91 -9.58 -15.27
C GLY A 470 -2.23 -8.88 -14.09
N SER A 471 -1.51 -7.78 -14.36
CA SER A 471 -0.89 -6.94 -13.33
C SER A 471 -1.83 -5.89 -12.73
N PHE A 472 -3.00 -5.65 -13.33
CA PHE A 472 -3.93 -4.62 -12.87
C PHE A 472 -4.82 -5.13 -11.75
N MET A 473 -4.79 -4.45 -10.60
CA MET A 473 -5.73 -4.69 -9.52
C MET A 473 -7.07 -4.03 -9.85
N ALA A 474 -8.14 -4.80 -9.67
CA ALA A 474 -9.52 -4.36 -9.85
C ALA A 474 -10.37 -4.67 -8.62
N ILE A 475 -11.24 -3.75 -8.26
CA ILE A 475 -12.29 -3.94 -7.26
C ILE A 475 -13.62 -4.08 -7.99
N ILE A 476 -14.36 -5.13 -7.69
CA ILE A 476 -15.66 -5.41 -8.31
C ILE A 476 -16.76 -5.23 -7.27
N ALA A 477 -17.69 -4.30 -7.52
CA ALA A 477 -18.91 -4.10 -6.74
C ALA A 477 -20.06 -4.92 -7.36
N ASN A 478 -20.80 -5.66 -6.54
CA ASN A 478 -21.76 -6.68 -7.01
C ASN A 478 -23.19 -6.51 -6.48
N ASP A 479 -23.48 -5.46 -5.72
CA ASP A 479 -24.81 -5.19 -5.16
C ASP A 479 -25.25 -3.74 -5.42
N TYR A 480 -26.54 -3.48 -5.21
CA TYR A 480 -27.13 -2.15 -5.45
C TYR A 480 -26.41 -1.04 -4.70
N LYS A 481 -26.12 -1.27 -3.41
CA LYS A 481 -25.53 -0.25 -2.52
C LYS A 481 -24.14 0.17 -3.00
N ASN A 482 -23.23 -0.78 -3.21
CA ASN A 482 -21.85 -0.45 -3.58
C ASN A 482 -21.77 0.04 -5.03
N ILE A 483 -22.55 -0.52 -5.96
CA ILE A 483 -22.59 -0.03 -7.36
C ILE A 483 -23.10 1.40 -7.41
N ARG A 484 -24.18 1.71 -6.69
CA ARG A 484 -24.70 3.08 -6.62
C ARG A 484 -23.68 4.05 -6.03
N GLU A 485 -22.97 3.64 -4.97
CA GLU A 485 -21.92 4.45 -4.36
C GLU A 485 -20.78 4.73 -5.34
N VAL A 486 -20.28 3.69 -6.02
CA VAL A 486 -19.25 3.79 -7.06
C VAL A 486 -19.67 4.77 -8.14
N LEU A 487 -20.88 4.63 -8.68
CA LEU A 487 -21.33 5.45 -9.80
C LEU A 487 -21.70 6.90 -9.40
N SER A 488 -21.91 7.18 -8.12
CA SER A 488 -22.34 8.51 -7.65
C SER A 488 -21.19 9.41 -7.18
N ARG A 489 -20.02 8.84 -6.85
CA ARG A 489 -18.89 9.59 -6.27
C ARG A 489 -17.86 9.96 -7.32
N GLU A 490 -17.39 11.20 -7.27
CA GLU A 490 -16.36 11.73 -8.20
C GLU A 490 -15.04 10.95 -8.12
N ASP A 491 -14.72 10.39 -6.95
CA ASP A 491 -13.50 9.59 -6.76
C ASP A 491 -13.37 8.43 -7.75
N PHE A 492 -14.48 7.89 -8.24
CA PHE A 492 -14.52 6.75 -9.15
C PHE A 492 -14.80 7.15 -10.61
N ASP A 493 -14.83 8.44 -10.94
CA ASP A 493 -15.13 8.92 -12.31
C ASP A 493 -13.96 8.73 -13.29
N GLY A 494 -12.82 8.21 -12.87
CA GLY A 494 -11.68 7.94 -13.75
C GLY A 494 -11.98 6.85 -14.78
N ARG A 495 -11.22 6.83 -15.87
CA ARG A 495 -11.24 5.79 -16.91
C ARG A 495 -9.85 5.17 -17.08
N PRO A 496 -9.75 3.90 -17.47
CA PRO A 496 -8.46 3.23 -17.72
C PRO A 496 -7.83 3.70 -19.05
N THR A 497 -7.29 4.92 -19.08
CA THR A 497 -6.70 5.56 -20.27
C THR A 497 -5.38 4.95 -20.75
N GLU A 498 -4.67 4.22 -19.88
CA GLU A 498 -3.33 3.70 -20.17
C GLU A 498 -3.34 2.32 -20.84
N ILE A 499 -4.51 1.74 -21.12
CA ILE A 499 -4.60 0.42 -21.73
C ILE A 499 -4.40 0.53 -23.25
N ASP A 500 -3.35 -0.12 -23.75
CA ASP A 500 -2.93 -0.10 -25.16
C ASP A 500 -4.07 -0.32 -26.17
N VAL A 501 -4.96 -1.30 -25.92
CA VAL A 501 -6.05 -1.62 -26.86
C VAL A 501 -7.05 -0.47 -27.02
N PHE A 502 -7.24 0.34 -25.98
CA PHE A 502 -8.12 1.52 -26.04
C PHE A 502 -7.47 2.68 -26.79
N GLN A 503 -6.14 2.76 -26.83
CA GLN A 503 -5.44 3.75 -27.65
C GLN A 503 -5.29 3.29 -29.11
N ALA A 504 -5.22 1.97 -29.34
CA ALA A 504 -5.12 1.39 -30.68
C ALA A 504 -6.34 1.71 -31.58
N ARG A 505 -7.54 1.85 -30.99
CA ARG A 505 -8.75 2.31 -31.72
C ARG A 505 -8.72 3.81 -32.08
N SER A 506 -7.80 4.57 -31.51
CA SER A 506 -7.76 6.03 -31.61
C SER A 506 -6.38 6.53 -32.06
N PHE A 507 -5.83 5.90 -33.11
CA PHE A 507 -4.55 6.28 -33.73
C PHE A 507 -3.35 6.24 -32.76
N GLY A 508 -3.41 5.42 -31.71
CA GLY A 508 -2.39 5.38 -30.65
C GLY A 508 -2.40 6.59 -29.72
N LYS A 509 -3.49 7.38 -29.70
CA LYS A 509 -3.63 8.62 -28.93
C LYS A 509 -4.83 8.54 -27.98
N LYS A 510 -4.83 9.34 -26.91
CA LYS A 510 -5.94 9.47 -25.95
C LYS A 510 -7.02 10.40 -26.50
N LEU A 511 -7.81 9.92 -27.46
CA LEU A 511 -8.88 10.68 -28.14
C LEU A 511 -10.26 10.14 -27.79
N GLY A 512 -11.29 10.85 -28.24
CA GLY A 512 -12.70 10.50 -28.02
C GLY A 512 -13.22 10.92 -26.65
N ILE A 513 -14.39 10.39 -26.30
CA ILE A 513 -15.10 10.66 -25.04
C ILE A 513 -15.34 9.40 -24.20
N PHE A 514 -15.22 8.20 -24.79
CA PHE A 514 -15.57 6.95 -24.13
C PHE A 514 -14.51 6.51 -23.11
N PHE A 515 -13.24 6.52 -23.52
CA PHE A 515 -12.08 6.10 -22.71
C PHE A 515 -11.16 7.28 -22.36
N ASN A 516 -11.73 8.38 -21.86
CA ASN A 516 -10.97 9.59 -21.53
C ASN A 516 -11.41 10.20 -20.18
N GLU A 517 -10.56 11.02 -19.57
CA GLU A 517 -10.79 11.61 -18.24
C GLU A 517 -10.27 13.05 -18.11
N GLY A 518 -10.57 13.67 -16.97
CA GLY A 518 -10.14 15.02 -16.66
C GLY A 518 -10.83 16.12 -17.46
N SER A 519 -10.19 17.29 -17.51
CA SER A 519 -10.73 18.50 -18.17
C SER A 519 -10.93 18.32 -19.67
N PHE A 520 -10.06 17.55 -20.34
CA PHE A 520 -10.20 17.23 -21.76
C PHE A 520 -11.53 16.53 -22.05
N TRP A 521 -11.85 15.48 -21.28
CA TRP A 521 -13.12 14.78 -21.42
C TRP A 521 -14.32 15.68 -21.11
N GLN A 522 -14.23 16.52 -20.07
CA GLN A 522 -15.31 17.44 -19.69
C GLN A 522 -15.60 18.45 -20.81
N GLU A 523 -14.57 19.05 -21.42
CA GLU A 523 -14.72 19.99 -22.53
C GLU A 523 -15.36 19.33 -23.75
N GLN A 524 -14.82 18.18 -24.18
CA GLN A 524 -15.29 17.43 -25.34
C GLN A 524 -16.73 16.94 -25.16
N ARG A 525 -17.03 16.29 -24.03
CA ARG A 525 -18.39 15.80 -23.74
C ARG A 525 -19.39 16.94 -23.66
N ARG A 526 -19.06 18.04 -22.99
CA ARG A 526 -19.97 19.19 -22.81
C ARG A 526 -20.25 19.86 -24.15
N PHE A 527 -19.22 20.06 -24.98
CA PHE A 527 -19.37 20.64 -26.30
C PHE A 527 -20.28 19.76 -27.17
N THR A 528 -19.96 18.47 -27.30
CA THR A 528 -20.70 17.58 -28.20
C THR A 528 -22.15 17.39 -27.75
N LEU A 529 -22.41 17.15 -26.46
CA LEU A 529 -23.77 16.98 -25.95
C LEU A 529 -24.61 18.25 -26.09
N ARG A 530 -24.02 19.43 -25.89
CA ARG A 530 -24.73 20.70 -26.05
C ARG A 530 -25.25 20.84 -27.48
N HIS A 531 -24.39 20.60 -28.47
CA HIS A 531 -24.76 20.82 -29.87
C HIS A 531 -25.64 19.69 -30.41
N MET A 532 -25.41 18.42 -30.05
CA MET A 532 -26.31 17.31 -30.47
C MET A 532 -27.74 17.47 -29.93
N ARG A 533 -27.90 18.04 -28.72
CA ARG A 533 -29.23 18.30 -28.13
C ARG A 533 -30.08 19.28 -28.94
N ASP A 534 -29.44 20.18 -29.69
CA ASP A 534 -30.16 21.13 -30.54
C ASP A 534 -30.76 20.42 -31.78
N PHE A 535 -30.31 19.20 -32.10
CA PHE A 535 -30.79 18.37 -33.21
C PHE A 535 -31.57 17.13 -32.73
N GLY A 536 -32.14 17.16 -31.52
CA GLY A 536 -32.99 16.07 -31.01
C GLY A 536 -32.31 14.99 -30.18
N PHE A 537 -31.01 15.10 -29.89
CA PHE A 537 -30.33 14.12 -29.03
C PHE A 537 -30.81 14.19 -27.57
N GLY A 538 -31.74 13.31 -27.23
CA GLY A 538 -32.35 13.25 -25.90
C GLY A 538 -33.27 14.44 -25.58
N ARG A 539 -33.72 15.19 -26.58
CA ARG A 539 -34.71 16.26 -26.48
C ARG A 539 -35.74 16.13 -27.60
N ARG A 540 -36.96 16.63 -27.35
CA ARG A 540 -38.00 16.74 -28.38
C ARG A 540 -37.50 17.66 -29.49
N HIS A 541 -37.58 17.22 -30.74
CA HIS A 541 -37.21 18.01 -31.90
C HIS A 541 -38.07 17.55 -33.08
N GLU A 542 -38.86 18.46 -33.64
CA GLU A 542 -39.92 18.14 -34.61
C GLU A 542 -39.40 17.45 -35.87
N LYS A 543 -38.31 17.96 -36.47
CA LYS A 543 -37.69 17.33 -37.65
C LYS A 543 -37.27 15.89 -37.36
N TYR A 544 -36.36 15.69 -36.41
CA TYR A 544 -35.90 14.38 -35.98
C TYR A 544 -37.04 13.40 -35.66
N GLU A 545 -38.10 13.84 -34.98
CA GLU A 545 -39.26 13.00 -34.70
C GLU A 545 -40.03 12.59 -35.95
N THR A 546 -40.25 13.52 -36.87
CA THR A 546 -40.92 13.27 -38.15
C THR A 546 -40.11 12.26 -38.97
N ASP A 547 -38.81 12.51 -39.07
CA ASP A 547 -37.82 11.70 -39.76
C ASP A 547 -37.78 10.27 -39.19
N MET A 548 -37.75 10.12 -37.86
CA MET A 548 -37.78 8.80 -37.21
C MET A 548 -39.12 8.08 -37.39
N MET A 549 -40.24 8.81 -37.42
CA MET A 549 -41.56 8.22 -37.69
C MET A 549 -41.68 7.74 -39.14
N GLU A 550 -41.07 8.45 -40.08
CA GLU A 550 -40.97 8.01 -41.48
C GLU A 550 -40.11 6.75 -41.61
N GLU A 551 -38.96 6.69 -40.92
CA GLU A 551 -38.12 5.50 -40.86
C GLU A 551 -38.83 4.29 -40.24
N VAL A 552 -39.60 4.49 -39.16
CA VAL A 552 -40.47 3.43 -38.58
C VAL A 552 -41.51 2.98 -39.61
N SER A 553 -42.10 3.92 -40.36
CA SER A 553 -43.06 3.60 -41.41
C SER A 553 -42.41 2.78 -42.54
N ILE A 554 -41.17 3.09 -42.92
CA ILE A 554 -40.38 2.31 -43.88
C ILE A 554 -40.12 0.91 -43.35
N LEU A 555 -39.71 0.76 -42.09
CA LEU A 555 -39.52 -0.54 -41.43
C LEU A 555 -40.81 -1.38 -41.46
N ILE A 556 -41.96 -0.78 -41.14
CA ILE A 556 -43.26 -1.47 -41.19
C ILE A 556 -43.60 -1.88 -42.64
N LYS A 557 -43.38 -1.00 -43.63
CA LYS A 557 -43.59 -1.32 -45.04
C LYS A 557 -42.69 -2.47 -45.49
N MET A 558 -41.42 -2.48 -45.09
CA MET A 558 -40.48 -3.59 -45.38
C MET A 558 -41.00 -4.93 -44.85
N LEU A 559 -41.58 -4.94 -43.65
CA LEU A 559 -42.13 -6.15 -43.04
C LEU A 559 -43.47 -6.59 -43.67
N LYS A 560 -44.29 -5.66 -44.18
CA LYS A 560 -45.58 -5.97 -44.85
C LYS A 560 -45.42 -6.39 -46.31
N GLU A 561 -44.61 -5.64 -47.07
CA GLU A 561 -44.49 -5.77 -48.52
C GLU A 561 -43.33 -6.68 -48.95
N GLY A 562 -42.37 -6.92 -48.05
CA GLY A 562 -41.20 -7.75 -48.31
C GLY A 562 -40.04 -7.03 -49.02
N PRO A 563 -39.05 -7.80 -49.52
CA PRO A 563 -37.83 -7.24 -50.11
C PRO A 563 -38.08 -6.63 -51.51
N ILE A 564 -37.63 -5.40 -51.74
CA ILE A 564 -37.69 -4.71 -53.04
C ILE A 564 -36.44 -4.99 -53.89
N ASN A 565 -35.28 -5.18 -53.25
CA ASN A 565 -34.02 -5.43 -53.93
C ASN A 565 -33.38 -6.77 -53.50
N ASP A 566 -32.41 -7.26 -54.28
CA ASP A 566 -31.75 -8.54 -53.99
C ASP A 566 -30.96 -8.52 -52.67
N LYS A 567 -30.52 -7.34 -52.22
CA LYS A 567 -29.80 -7.18 -50.95
C LYS A 567 -30.73 -7.40 -49.76
N GLU A 568 -31.97 -6.92 -49.81
CA GLU A 568 -32.99 -7.10 -48.77
C GLU A 568 -33.39 -8.57 -48.60
N LYS A 569 -33.28 -9.39 -49.66
CA LYS A 569 -33.53 -10.85 -49.56
C LYS A 569 -32.59 -11.57 -48.59
N THR A 570 -31.45 -10.97 -48.25
CA THR A 570 -30.50 -11.55 -47.28
C THR A 570 -31.04 -11.51 -45.85
N PHE A 571 -31.95 -10.59 -45.53
CA PHE A 571 -32.53 -10.42 -44.20
C PHE A 571 -34.07 -10.37 -44.18
N LEU A 572 -34.74 -10.52 -45.34
CA LEU A 572 -36.19 -10.67 -45.49
C LEU A 572 -36.52 -11.84 -46.42
N LYS A 573 -37.29 -12.83 -45.96
CA LYS A 573 -37.75 -13.95 -46.80
C LYS A 573 -39.04 -14.58 -46.26
N ASN A 574 -39.98 -14.93 -47.14
CA ASN A 574 -41.17 -15.73 -46.84
C ASN A 574 -41.96 -15.27 -45.58
N GLY A 575 -42.23 -13.98 -45.43
CA GLY A 575 -42.93 -13.44 -44.25
C GLY A 575 -42.14 -13.54 -42.94
N SER A 576 -40.81 -13.69 -43.04
CA SER A 576 -39.89 -13.72 -41.91
C SER A 576 -38.78 -12.68 -42.12
N ALA A 577 -38.26 -12.14 -41.02
CA ALA A 577 -37.17 -11.18 -41.02
C ALA A 577 -36.01 -11.68 -40.14
N LEU A 578 -34.79 -11.34 -40.53
CA LEU A 578 -33.58 -11.62 -39.76
C LEU A 578 -33.35 -10.49 -38.75
N PHE A 579 -33.33 -10.83 -37.48
CA PHE A 579 -33.02 -9.93 -36.38
C PHE A 579 -31.61 -10.19 -35.85
N PRO A 580 -30.81 -9.17 -35.51
CA PRO A 580 -31.12 -7.73 -35.49
C PRO A 580 -31.03 -7.00 -36.85
N ASP A 581 -30.64 -7.65 -37.94
CA ASP A 581 -30.33 -7.02 -39.23
C ASP A 581 -31.40 -6.08 -39.79
N ILE A 582 -32.68 -6.46 -39.67
CA ILE A 582 -33.80 -5.62 -40.11
C ILE A 582 -33.91 -4.29 -39.35
N LEU A 583 -33.33 -4.19 -38.14
CA LEU A 583 -33.34 -2.99 -37.30
C LEU A 583 -32.13 -2.07 -37.55
N TYR A 584 -31.10 -2.55 -38.27
CA TYR A 584 -29.87 -1.79 -38.49
C TYR A 584 -30.07 -0.47 -39.26
N PRO A 585 -30.86 -0.42 -40.35
CA PRO A 585 -31.08 0.84 -41.06
C PRO A 585 -31.68 1.92 -40.15
N TYR A 586 -32.75 1.58 -39.42
CA TYR A 586 -33.36 2.50 -38.45
C TYR A 586 -32.35 2.95 -37.39
N ALA A 587 -31.61 2.02 -36.80
CA ALA A 587 -30.66 2.35 -35.75
C ALA A 587 -29.54 3.28 -36.25
N ALA A 588 -29.04 3.06 -37.46
CA ALA A 588 -28.02 3.90 -38.06
C ALA A 588 -28.57 5.27 -38.45
N ASN A 589 -29.70 5.33 -39.17
CA ASN A 589 -30.34 6.60 -39.53
C ASN A 589 -30.67 7.45 -38.30
N SER A 590 -31.11 6.82 -37.19
CA SER A 590 -31.45 7.54 -35.96
C SER A 590 -30.30 8.35 -35.35
N ILE A 591 -29.08 7.81 -35.35
CA ILE A 591 -27.91 8.55 -34.86
C ILE A 591 -27.25 9.36 -35.96
N TRP A 592 -27.38 8.92 -37.22
CA TRP A 592 -26.83 9.62 -38.37
C TRP A 592 -27.52 10.97 -38.59
N ASP A 593 -28.84 11.05 -38.49
CA ASP A 593 -29.57 12.32 -38.63
C ASP A 593 -29.16 13.33 -37.56
N ILE A 594 -28.94 12.91 -36.32
CA ILE A 594 -28.49 13.82 -35.25
C ILE A 594 -27.08 14.37 -35.52
N VAL A 595 -26.19 13.53 -36.03
CA VAL A 595 -24.79 13.90 -36.25
C VAL A 595 -24.62 14.68 -37.55
N PHE A 596 -25.28 14.22 -38.61
CA PHE A 596 -25.11 14.70 -39.98
C PHE A 596 -26.22 15.65 -40.44
N GLY A 597 -27.44 15.53 -39.90
CA GLY A 597 -28.64 16.27 -40.33
C GLY A 597 -29.33 15.66 -41.55
N GLU A 598 -29.03 14.40 -41.85
CA GLU A 598 -29.36 13.70 -43.10
C GLU A 598 -29.81 12.26 -42.81
N ILE A 599 -30.57 11.68 -43.73
CA ILE A 599 -31.07 10.31 -43.67
C ILE A 599 -30.71 9.61 -44.96
N PHE A 600 -30.32 8.35 -44.88
CA PHE A 600 -30.14 7.52 -46.07
C PHE A 600 -31.47 6.94 -46.53
N ASP A 601 -31.68 6.98 -47.83
CA ASP A 601 -32.84 6.35 -48.46
C ASP A 601 -32.82 4.81 -48.31
N ARG A 602 -34.00 4.19 -48.44
CA ARG A 602 -34.16 2.72 -48.45
C ARG A 602 -33.23 2.01 -49.44
N SER A 603 -32.91 2.64 -50.56
CA SER A 603 -32.01 2.10 -51.58
C SER A 603 -30.56 1.95 -51.09
N GLU A 604 -30.16 2.68 -50.05
CA GLU A 604 -28.82 2.72 -49.47
C GLU A 604 -28.73 2.02 -48.09
N HIS A 605 -29.82 1.37 -47.64
CA HIS A 605 -29.86 0.63 -46.37
C HIS A 605 -28.77 -0.44 -46.24
N ASP A 606 -28.19 -0.94 -47.34
CA ASP A 606 -27.07 -1.87 -47.29
C ASP A 606 -25.78 -1.24 -46.74
N LYS A 607 -25.54 0.06 -47.01
CA LYS A 607 -24.41 0.80 -46.43
C LYS A 607 -24.57 0.93 -44.92
N LEU A 608 -25.78 1.24 -44.46
CA LEU A 608 -26.12 1.33 -43.04
C LEU A 608 -26.01 -0.01 -42.32
N ARG A 609 -26.46 -1.08 -42.99
CA ARG A 609 -26.30 -2.46 -42.49
C ARG A 609 -24.82 -2.80 -42.31
N TYR A 610 -23.98 -2.53 -43.31
CA TYR A 610 -22.53 -2.73 -43.20
C TYR A 610 -21.89 -1.93 -42.04
N PHE A 611 -22.36 -0.70 -41.82
CA PHE A 611 -21.90 0.15 -40.74
C PHE A 611 -22.28 -0.43 -39.35
N CYS A 612 -23.51 -0.93 -39.20
CA CYS A 612 -23.95 -1.62 -37.99
C CYS A 612 -23.24 -2.96 -37.77
N GLU A 613 -23.02 -3.75 -38.82
CA GLU A 613 -22.25 -4.99 -38.76
C GLU A 613 -20.81 -4.73 -38.29
N SER A 614 -20.20 -3.62 -38.71
CA SER A 614 -18.87 -3.20 -38.23
C SER A 614 -18.89 -2.85 -36.74
N ALA A 615 -19.92 -2.14 -36.26
CA ALA A 615 -20.10 -1.87 -34.83
C ALA A 615 -20.35 -3.16 -34.02
N MET A 616 -21.16 -4.08 -34.54
CA MET A 616 -21.45 -5.37 -33.91
C MET A 616 -20.20 -6.26 -33.83
N SER A 617 -19.40 -6.29 -34.90
CA SER A 617 -18.11 -6.99 -34.94
C SER A 617 -17.14 -6.44 -33.90
N PHE A 618 -17.07 -5.11 -33.73
CA PHE A 618 -16.26 -4.49 -32.67
C PHE A 618 -16.71 -4.94 -31.26
N GLN A 619 -18.02 -4.99 -31.00
CA GLN A 619 -18.56 -5.44 -29.71
C GLN A 619 -18.21 -6.91 -29.44
N ARG A 620 -18.43 -7.80 -30.42
CA ARG A 620 -18.21 -9.25 -30.28
C ARG A 620 -16.74 -9.63 -30.25
N ALA A 621 -15.86 -8.88 -30.89
CA ALA A 621 -14.42 -9.12 -30.85
C ALA A 621 -13.80 -8.87 -29.47
N ALA A 622 -14.51 -8.18 -28.57
CA ALA A 622 -14.15 -7.98 -27.18
C ALA A 622 -14.79 -9.04 -26.24
N ASP A 623 -14.96 -10.28 -26.72
CA ASP A 623 -15.38 -11.43 -25.92
C ASP A 623 -14.35 -11.79 -24.84
N THR A 624 -14.49 -12.92 -24.14
CA THR A 624 -13.51 -13.33 -23.11
C THR A 624 -12.12 -13.59 -23.65
N THR A 625 -11.99 -13.92 -24.93
CA THR A 625 -10.69 -14.06 -25.60
C THR A 625 -10.11 -12.69 -25.94
N GLY A 626 -10.93 -11.77 -26.45
CA GLY A 626 -10.58 -10.36 -26.70
C GLY A 626 -10.25 -9.56 -25.44
N GLY A 627 -11.04 -9.74 -24.39
CA GLY A 627 -10.85 -9.16 -23.07
C GLY A 627 -9.56 -9.62 -22.39
N ALA A 628 -9.00 -10.75 -22.81
CA ALA A 628 -7.68 -11.18 -22.34
C ALA A 628 -6.58 -10.18 -22.73
N ILE A 629 -6.71 -9.46 -23.86
CA ILE A 629 -5.73 -8.45 -24.31
C ILE A 629 -5.69 -7.26 -23.35
N VAL A 630 -6.84 -6.88 -22.77
CA VAL A 630 -6.93 -5.83 -21.75
C VAL A 630 -6.08 -6.21 -20.52
N SER A 631 -6.09 -7.49 -20.17
CA SER A 631 -5.34 -8.03 -19.03
C SER A 631 -3.86 -8.32 -19.36
N LEU A 632 -3.58 -8.73 -20.60
CA LEU A 632 -2.29 -9.23 -21.06
C LEU A 632 -1.93 -8.59 -22.40
N TRP A 633 -1.33 -7.40 -22.33
CA TRP A 633 -1.06 -6.54 -23.49
C TRP A 633 -0.26 -7.23 -24.61
N TYR A 634 0.61 -8.19 -24.28
CA TYR A 634 1.44 -8.91 -25.26
C TYR A 634 0.65 -9.89 -26.14
N LEU A 635 -0.61 -10.20 -25.79
CA LEU A 635 -1.47 -11.06 -26.62
C LEU A 635 -1.82 -10.43 -27.97
N LYS A 636 -1.68 -9.09 -28.10
CA LYS A 636 -1.89 -8.38 -29.37
C LYS A 636 -0.94 -8.83 -30.50
N TYR A 637 0.19 -9.45 -30.17
CA TYR A 637 1.16 -9.94 -31.17
C TYR A 637 0.83 -11.33 -31.72
N PHE A 638 -0.16 -12.05 -31.18
CA PHE A 638 -0.53 -13.41 -31.60
C PHE A 638 -1.58 -13.43 -32.72
N GLY A 639 -1.45 -12.51 -33.68
CA GLY A 639 -2.38 -12.38 -34.80
C GLY A 639 -3.81 -12.07 -34.32
N ASN A 640 -4.80 -12.75 -34.89
CA ASN A 640 -6.20 -12.57 -34.53
C ASN A 640 -6.74 -13.64 -33.58
N MET A 641 -5.88 -14.47 -32.98
CA MET A 641 -6.29 -15.53 -32.05
C MET A 641 -7.04 -14.97 -30.83
N PHE A 642 -6.74 -13.74 -30.44
CA PHE A 642 -7.40 -13.02 -29.36
C PHE A 642 -8.26 -11.85 -29.87
N GLY A 643 -8.67 -11.82 -31.14
CA GLY A 643 -9.59 -10.79 -31.65
C GLY A 643 -9.01 -9.37 -31.79
N TYR A 644 -7.73 -9.13 -31.49
CA TYR A 644 -7.10 -7.79 -31.60
C TYR A 644 -7.28 -7.17 -32.99
N GLN A 645 -7.04 -7.95 -34.04
CA GLN A 645 -7.17 -7.44 -35.41
C GLN A 645 -8.62 -7.12 -35.75
N ASP A 646 -9.59 -7.90 -35.26
CA ASP A 646 -11.01 -7.64 -35.47
C ASP A 646 -11.47 -6.38 -34.75
N ILE A 647 -11.04 -6.16 -33.50
CA ILE A 647 -11.31 -4.92 -32.76
C ILE A 647 -10.81 -3.71 -33.56
N VAL A 648 -9.54 -3.75 -33.98
CA VAL A 648 -8.91 -2.62 -34.68
C VAL A 648 -9.53 -2.41 -36.07
N LYS A 649 -9.65 -3.47 -36.89
CA LYS A 649 -10.22 -3.39 -38.25
C LYS A 649 -11.67 -2.94 -38.24
N SER A 650 -12.49 -3.49 -37.34
CA SER A 650 -13.91 -3.12 -37.25
C SER A 650 -14.09 -1.65 -36.85
N ASN A 651 -13.23 -1.15 -35.95
CA ASN A 651 -13.22 0.26 -35.61
C ASN A 651 -12.78 1.14 -36.79
N TYR A 652 -11.71 0.78 -37.51
CA TYR A 652 -11.24 1.57 -38.65
C TYR A 652 -12.23 1.57 -39.81
N ARG A 653 -12.99 0.49 -40.05
CA ARG A 653 -14.12 0.50 -40.99
C ARG A 653 -15.15 1.59 -40.67
N MET A 654 -15.48 1.76 -39.38
CA MET A 654 -16.38 2.83 -38.95
C MET A 654 -15.74 4.21 -39.11
N VAL A 655 -14.46 4.35 -38.76
CA VAL A 655 -13.70 5.60 -38.93
C VAL A 655 -13.67 6.01 -40.40
N ASP A 656 -13.36 5.09 -41.31
CA ASP A 656 -13.25 5.35 -42.75
C ASP A 656 -14.61 5.77 -43.32
N PHE A 657 -15.70 5.08 -42.93
CA PHE A 657 -17.06 5.43 -43.33
C PHE A 657 -17.45 6.86 -42.90
N ILE A 658 -17.14 7.23 -41.65
CA ILE A 658 -17.40 8.57 -41.12
C ILE A 658 -16.49 9.61 -41.79
N LYS A 659 -15.21 9.27 -41.99
CA LYS A 659 -14.20 10.17 -42.54
C LYS A 659 -14.56 10.60 -43.95
N GLU A 660 -14.99 9.67 -44.80
CA GLU A 660 -15.45 9.98 -46.17
C GLU A 660 -16.55 11.06 -46.14
N ARG A 661 -17.53 10.91 -45.23
CA ARG A 661 -18.63 11.89 -45.11
C ARG A 661 -18.16 13.23 -44.54
N VAL A 662 -17.27 13.22 -43.54
CA VAL A 662 -16.73 14.44 -42.92
C VAL A 662 -15.88 15.24 -43.92
N GLU A 663 -15.06 14.57 -44.74
CA GLU A 663 -14.25 15.22 -45.78
C GLU A 663 -15.12 15.90 -46.83
N ASN A 664 -16.16 15.22 -47.32
CA ASN A 664 -17.13 15.81 -48.25
C ASN A 664 -17.82 17.06 -47.66
N ARG A 665 -18.00 17.08 -46.33
CA ARG A 665 -18.65 18.19 -45.63
C ARG A 665 -17.76 19.42 -45.43
N LYS A 666 -16.44 19.26 -45.41
CA LYS A 666 -15.49 20.39 -45.29
C LYS A 666 -15.54 21.36 -46.47
N TYR A 667 -16.04 20.91 -47.62
CA TYR A 667 -16.10 21.69 -48.86
C TYR A 667 -17.48 22.35 -49.11
N LEU A 668 -18.46 22.13 -48.22
CA LEU A 668 -19.80 22.69 -48.33
C LEU A 668 -19.91 23.99 -47.50
N ASP A 669 -20.46 25.05 -48.10
CA ASP A 669 -20.54 26.38 -47.47
C ASP A 669 -21.51 26.46 -46.27
N ASN A 670 -21.08 27.22 -45.25
CA ASN A 670 -21.74 28.05 -44.23
C ASN A 670 -23.13 27.72 -43.62
N GLU A 671 -23.75 26.59 -43.89
CA GLU A 671 -25.01 26.19 -43.23
C GLU A 671 -24.75 25.38 -41.96
N ASP A 672 -25.41 25.74 -40.85
CA ASP A 672 -25.38 25.00 -39.59
C ASP A 672 -26.33 23.80 -39.65
N ARG A 673 -25.85 22.68 -40.20
CA ARG A 673 -26.64 21.47 -40.44
C ARG A 673 -26.45 20.41 -39.37
N GLY A 674 -25.62 20.63 -38.34
CA GLY A 674 -25.37 19.59 -37.34
C GLY A 674 -24.18 19.82 -36.43
N LEU A 675 -23.88 18.80 -35.63
CA LEU A 675 -22.70 18.75 -34.75
C LEU A 675 -21.40 19.00 -35.53
N ILE A 676 -21.27 18.45 -36.74
CA ILE A 676 -20.01 18.48 -37.49
C ILE A 676 -19.65 19.90 -37.91
N ASP A 677 -20.59 20.68 -38.46
CA ASP A 677 -20.31 22.04 -38.92
C ASP A 677 -19.86 22.92 -37.75
N ARG A 678 -20.53 22.78 -36.61
CA ARG A 678 -20.18 23.49 -35.37
C ARG A 678 -18.81 23.07 -34.83
N TYR A 679 -18.48 21.79 -34.91
CA TYR A 679 -17.18 21.27 -34.47
C TYR A 679 -16.05 21.73 -35.42
N LEU A 680 -16.27 21.70 -36.74
CA LEU A 680 -15.33 22.19 -37.75
C LEU A 680 -15.08 23.70 -37.61
N LYS A 681 -16.14 24.48 -37.36
CA LYS A 681 -16.01 25.91 -37.03
C LYS A 681 -15.17 26.12 -35.77
N GLN A 682 -15.38 25.32 -34.74
CA GLN A 682 -14.59 25.38 -33.51
C GLN A 682 -13.10 25.07 -33.74
N ILE A 683 -12.78 24.15 -34.64
CA ILE A 683 -11.40 23.86 -35.08
C ILE A 683 -10.79 25.09 -35.78
N GLN A 684 -11.53 25.72 -36.69
CA GLN A 684 -11.07 26.90 -37.43
C GLN A 684 -10.81 28.09 -36.49
N GLU A 685 -11.74 28.39 -35.58
CA GLU A 685 -11.64 29.51 -34.63
C GLU A 685 -10.48 29.36 -33.64
N LYS A 686 -10.17 28.13 -33.21
CA LYS A 686 -9.10 27.85 -32.24
C LYS A 686 -7.76 27.45 -32.89
N SER A 687 -7.62 27.59 -34.21
CA SER A 687 -6.42 27.19 -34.97
C SER A 687 -5.11 27.84 -34.50
N ASN A 688 -5.18 29.04 -33.88
CA ASN A 688 -4.02 29.81 -33.42
C ASN A 688 -3.66 29.58 -31.92
N VAL A 689 -4.35 28.68 -31.21
CA VAL A 689 -4.11 28.37 -29.78
C VAL A 689 -3.98 26.86 -29.62
N LYS A 690 -3.23 26.37 -28.62
CA LYS A 690 -3.26 24.94 -28.25
C LYS A 690 -4.70 24.56 -27.90
N SER A 691 -5.37 23.87 -28.83
CA SER A 691 -6.78 23.49 -28.75
C SER A 691 -6.92 21.99 -28.54
N THR A 692 -7.94 21.58 -27.81
CA THR A 692 -8.34 20.16 -27.69
C THR A 692 -9.08 19.65 -28.92
N PHE A 693 -9.48 20.55 -29.83
CA PHE A 693 -10.28 20.23 -31.01
C PHE A 693 -9.36 19.96 -32.20
N SER A 694 -9.48 18.76 -32.78
CA SER A 694 -8.78 18.32 -33.98
C SER A 694 -9.66 17.42 -34.84
N ASP A 695 -9.27 17.20 -36.09
CA ASP A 695 -9.95 16.27 -36.99
C ASP A 695 -9.96 14.83 -36.44
N GLU A 696 -8.82 14.34 -35.93
CA GLU A 696 -8.74 13.01 -35.32
C GLU A 696 -9.66 12.89 -34.08
N GLN A 697 -9.72 13.94 -33.26
CA GLN A 697 -10.62 13.98 -32.09
C GLN A 697 -12.09 13.95 -32.53
N LEU A 698 -12.46 14.69 -33.59
CA LEU A 698 -13.80 14.68 -34.14
C LEU A 698 -14.18 13.26 -34.59
N LEU A 699 -13.35 12.62 -35.43
CA LEU A 699 -13.63 11.27 -35.95
C LEU A 699 -13.87 10.25 -34.82
N ILE A 700 -12.99 10.21 -33.82
CA ILE A 700 -13.16 9.27 -32.70
C ILE A 700 -14.37 9.65 -31.81
N THR A 701 -14.65 10.94 -31.64
CA THR A 701 -15.85 11.39 -30.91
C THR A 701 -17.13 10.91 -31.62
N LEU A 702 -17.19 11.03 -32.95
CA LEU A 702 -18.33 10.54 -33.73
C LEU A 702 -18.49 9.02 -33.60
N VAL A 703 -17.40 8.26 -33.74
CA VAL A 703 -17.43 6.81 -33.51
C VAL A 703 -17.97 6.49 -32.11
N ASP A 704 -17.46 7.15 -31.06
CA ASP A 704 -17.84 6.91 -29.66
C ASP A 704 -19.33 7.15 -29.37
N PHE A 705 -20.00 8.05 -30.09
CA PHE A 705 -21.45 8.24 -30.00
C PHE A 705 -22.24 7.27 -30.88
N MET A 706 -21.71 6.89 -32.04
CA MET A 706 -22.43 6.10 -33.03
C MET A 706 -22.34 4.60 -32.74
N PHE A 707 -21.15 4.04 -32.44
CA PHE A 707 -20.99 2.59 -32.28
C PHE A 707 -21.95 1.96 -31.24
N PRO A 708 -22.26 2.58 -30.08
CA PRO A 708 -23.20 2.00 -29.13
C PRO A 708 -24.63 2.03 -29.68
N ALA A 709 -25.03 3.10 -30.37
CA ALA A 709 -26.37 3.22 -30.97
C ALA A 709 -26.57 2.17 -32.09
N LEU A 710 -25.54 1.90 -32.89
CA LEU A 710 -25.59 0.94 -33.99
C LEU A 710 -25.69 -0.53 -33.55
N SER A 711 -25.19 -0.86 -32.35
CA SER A 711 -25.04 -2.25 -31.90
C SER A 711 -25.88 -2.59 -30.66
N ALA A 712 -25.82 -1.76 -29.61
CA ALA A 712 -26.48 -2.05 -28.34
C ALA A 712 -28.00 -1.89 -28.41
N MET A 713 -28.49 -0.87 -29.13
CA MET A 713 -29.92 -0.61 -29.25
C MET A 713 -30.65 -1.72 -30.05
N PRO A 714 -30.20 -2.14 -31.25
CA PRO A 714 -30.76 -3.31 -31.93
C PRO A 714 -30.70 -4.58 -31.07
N SER A 715 -29.58 -4.80 -30.37
CA SER A 715 -29.43 -5.98 -29.49
C SER A 715 -30.47 -5.99 -28.36
N ALA A 716 -30.66 -4.86 -27.68
CA ALA A 716 -31.65 -4.71 -26.61
C ALA A 716 -33.08 -4.93 -27.12
N LEU A 717 -33.41 -4.40 -28.29
CA LEU A 717 -34.72 -4.60 -28.94
C LEU A 717 -34.97 -6.08 -29.23
N VAL A 718 -33.99 -6.79 -29.80
CA VAL A 718 -34.13 -8.21 -30.09
C VAL A 718 -34.25 -9.05 -28.80
N HIS A 719 -33.51 -8.71 -27.74
CA HIS A 719 -33.70 -9.34 -26.44
C HIS A 719 -35.11 -9.12 -25.90
N ALA A 720 -35.63 -7.88 -25.96
CA ALA A 720 -37.01 -7.57 -25.57
C ALA A 720 -38.03 -8.36 -26.41
N MET A 721 -37.86 -8.43 -27.74
CA MET A 721 -38.72 -9.21 -28.64
C MET A 721 -38.70 -10.70 -28.29
N LYS A 722 -37.52 -11.30 -28.08
CA LYS A 722 -37.42 -12.71 -27.67
C LYS A 722 -38.11 -12.96 -26.33
N LEU A 723 -37.95 -12.05 -25.37
CA LEU A 723 -38.58 -12.17 -24.06
C LEU A 723 -40.12 -12.13 -24.15
N VAL A 724 -40.70 -11.19 -24.89
CA VAL A 724 -42.17 -11.14 -25.04
C VAL A 724 -42.71 -12.32 -25.84
N MET A 725 -41.97 -12.84 -26.83
CA MET A 725 -42.36 -14.05 -27.56
C MET A 725 -42.35 -15.32 -26.69
N HIS A 726 -41.47 -15.38 -25.69
CA HIS A 726 -41.48 -16.44 -24.67
C HIS A 726 -42.53 -16.22 -23.57
N ASN A 727 -43.12 -15.02 -23.50
CA ASN A 727 -44.13 -14.64 -22.50
C ASN A 727 -45.39 -14.07 -23.19
N PRO A 728 -46.24 -14.91 -23.80
CA PRO A 728 -47.38 -14.45 -24.60
C PRO A 728 -48.39 -13.57 -23.85
N GLU A 729 -48.56 -13.77 -22.54
CA GLU A 729 -49.39 -12.91 -21.68
C GLU A 729 -48.88 -11.47 -21.66
N VAL A 730 -47.56 -11.28 -21.56
CA VAL A 730 -46.93 -9.95 -21.59
C VAL A 730 -47.11 -9.31 -22.96
N LEU A 731 -46.91 -10.07 -24.04
CA LEU A 731 -47.15 -9.59 -25.41
C LEU A 731 -48.60 -9.10 -25.58
N LYS A 732 -49.56 -9.90 -25.12
CA LYS A 732 -50.99 -9.56 -25.16
C LYS A 732 -51.29 -8.28 -24.38
N ASN A 733 -50.76 -8.13 -23.17
CA ASN A 733 -50.97 -6.93 -22.35
C ASN A 733 -50.40 -5.66 -23.01
N ILE A 734 -49.23 -5.75 -23.65
CA ILE A 734 -48.64 -4.63 -24.41
C ILE A 734 -49.55 -4.26 -25.58
N GLN A 735 -49.99 -5.25 -26.34
CA GLN A 735 -50.87 -5.05 -27.49
C GLN A 735 -52.21 -4.43 -27.06
N GLU A 736 -52.85 -4.92 -25.99
CA GLU A 736 -54.09 -4.37 -25.44
C GLU A 736 -53.91 -2.92 -24.92
N GLU A 737 -52.76 -2.62 -24.29
CA GLU A 737 -52.43 -1.26 -23.86
C GLU A 737 -52.34 -0.30 -25.06
N ILE A 738 -51.60 -0.70 -26.11
CA ILE A 738 -51.43 0.08 -27.33
C ILE A 738 -52.77 0.27 -28.05
N ASP A 739 -53.56 -0.80 -28.20
CA ASP A 739 -54.85 -0.76 -28.90
C ASP A 739 -55.84 0.17 -28.17
N ARG A 740 -55.82 0.20 -26.83
CA ARG A 740 -56.66 1.08 -26.02
C ARG A 740 -56.27 2.55 -26.13
N VAL A 741 -54.98 2.86 -26.17
CA VAL A 741 -54.48 4.25 -26.09
C VAL A 741 -54.30 4.88 -27.47
N VAL A 742 -53.74 4.13 -28.42
CA VAL A 742 -53.37 4.58 -29.77
C VAL A 742 -54.35 4.06 -30.81
N GLY A 743 -54.80 2.81 -30.67
CA GLY A 743 -55.63 2.12 -31.66
C GLY A 743 -54.87 1.77 -32.93
N SER A 744 -55.60 1.49 -34.02
CA SER A 744 -55.04 1.11 -35.33
C SER A 744 -55.07 2.22 -36.39
N GLY A 745 -55.67 3.38 -36.08
CA GLY A 745 -55.86 4.48 -37.04
C GLY A 745 -54.63 5.36 -37.30
N ARG A 746 -53.60 5.28 -36.43
CA ARG A 746 -52.32 5.99 -36.58
C ARG A 746 -51.19 5.17 -35.97
N LEU A 747 -49.95 5.46 -36.35
CA LEU A 747 -48.79 4.88 -35.68
C LEU A 747 -48.60 5.47 -34.28
N VAL A 748 -48.06 4.64 -33.38
CA VAL A 748 -47.58 5.09 -32.07
C VAL A 748 -46.46 6.11 -32.23
N THR A 749 -46.53 7.20 -31.47
CA THR A 749 -45.53 8.26 -31.47
C THR A 749 -44.80 8.31 -30.13
N TRP A 750 -43.77 9.14 -30.02
CA TRP A 750 -43.05 9.31 -28.75
C TRP A 750 -43.87 10.01 -27.67
N GLU A 751 -44.93 10.74 -28.02
CA GLU A 751 -45.83 11.38 -27.05
C GLU A 751 -46.64 10.35 -26.27
N ASP A 752 -47.02 9.26 -26.95
CA ASP A 752 -47.79 8.15 -26.37
C ASP A 752 -47.01 7.42 -25.28
N ARG A 753 -45.68 7.55 -25.23
CA ARG A 753 -44.82 6.89 -24.23
C ARG A 753 -45.25 7.16 -22.80
N THR A 754 -45.76 8.35 -22.51
CA THR A 754 -46.23 8.71 -21.16
C THR A 754 -47.55 8.01 -20.79
N SER A 755 -48.31 7.60 -21.79
CA SER A 755 -49.61 6.91 -21.68
C SER A 755 -49.52 5.40 -21.89
N LEU A 756 -48.33 4.88 -22.18
CA LEU A 756 -48.04 3.45 -22.38
C LEU A 756 -47.05 2.91 -21.33
N PRO A 757 -47.36 3.03 -20.02
CA PRO A 757 -46.45 2.66 -18.94
C PRO A 757 -46.09 1.17 -18.92
N TYR A 758 -47.01 0.25 -19.28
CA TYR A 758 -46.74 -1.18 -19.31
C TYR A 758 -45.75 -1.56 -20.42
N THR A 759 -45.89 -0.94 -21.59
CA THR A 759 -44.98 -1.10 -22.72
C THR A 759 -43.57 -0.64 -22.36
N GLU A 760 -43.43 0.55 -21.76
CA GLU A 760 -42.12 1.06 -21.30
C GLU A 760 -41.55 0.24 -20.12
N ALA A 761 -42.39 -0.23 -19.20
CA ALA A 761 -41.99 -1.13 -18.12
C ALA A 761 -41.45 -2.46 -18.65
N THR A 762 -42.03 -2.99 -19.73
CA THR A 762 -41.54 -4.20 -20.41
C THR A 762 -40.14 -4.00 -20.96
N ILE A 763 -39.85 -2.85 -21.59
CA ILE A 763 -38.51 -2.56 -22.12
C ILE A 763 -37.49 -2.48 -20.96
N ARG A 764 -37.86 -1.88 -19.83
CA ARG A 764 -37.00 -1.81 -18.63
C ARG A 764 -36.74 -3.18 -18.03
N GLU A 765 -37.77 -4.01 -17.92
CA GLU A 765 -37.62 -5.39 -17.46
C GLU A 765 -36.78 -6.22 -18.42
N ALA A 766 -36.88 -5.98 -19.73
CA ALA A 766 -36.03 -6.66 -20.71
C ALA A 766 -34.55 -6.28 -20.53
N LEU A 767 -34.25 -5.01 -20.26
CA LEU A 767 -32.90 -4.54 -19.97
C LEU A 767 -32.37 -5.07 -18.63
N ARG A 768 -33.23 -5.25 -17.61
CA ARG A 768 -32.85 -5.93 -16.36
C ARG A 768 -32.51 -7.39 -16.64
N PHE A 769 -33.46 -8.12 -17.24
CA PHE A 769 -33.40 -9.56 -17.43
C PHE A 769 -32.23 -9.96 -18.34
N GLU A 770 -32.10 -9.28 -19.47
CA GLU A 770 -30.96 -9.39 -20.37
C GLU A 770 -30.07 -8.16 -20.19
N THR A 771 -29.29 -8.16 -19.11
CA THR A 771 -28.31 -7.10 -18.82
C THR A 771 -27.23 -7.08 -19.91
N ILE A 772 -27.41 -6.21 -20.90
CA ILE A 772 -26.54 -6.12 -22.09
C ILE A 772 -25.10 -5.72 -21.75
N THR A 773 -24.88 -5.00 -20.65
CA THR A 773 -23.56 -4.51 -20.21
C THR A 773 -23.18 -5.12 -18.84
N PRO A 774 -22.87 -6.45 -18.76
CA PRO A 774 -22.73 -7.16 -17.50
C PRO A 774 -21.81 -6.52 -16.46
N PHE A 775 -20.67 -5.99 -16.89
CA PHE A 775 -19.69 -5.35 -16.02
C PHE A 775 -19.69 -3.81 -16.08
N GLY A 776 -20.70 -3.22 -16.72
CA GLY A 776 -20.69 -1.81 -17.07
C GLY A 776 -19.44 -1.42 -17.89
N VAL A 777 -19.15 -0.12 -17.96
CA VAL A 777 -17.88 0.36 -18.51
C VAL A 777 -16.91 0.56 -17.35
N PHE A 778 -15.69 0.03 -17.44
CA PHE A 778 -14.73 0.09 -16.34
C PHE A 778 -14.38 1.52 -15.91
N HIS A 779 -14.33 1.71 -14.60
CA HIS A 779 -13.97 2.93 -13.90
C HIS A 779 -12.56 2.83 -13.32
N LYS A 780 -12.00 3.93 -12.82
CA LYS A 780 -10.71 3.98 -12.13
C LYS A 780 -10.78 5.02 -11.01
N THR A 781 -10.15 4.76 -9.88
CA THR A 781 -10.04 5.76 -8.81
C THR A 781 -9.13 6.92 -9.21
N LEU A 782 -9.61 8.15 -9.01
CA LEU A 782 -8.85 9.38 -9.26
C LEU A 782 -7.94 9.77 -8.08
N ASN A 783 -8.33 9.35 -6.87
CA ASN A 783 -7.64 9.61 -5.60
C ASN A 783 -7.67 8.35 -4.72
N ASP A 784 -6.84 8.31 -3.69
CA ASP A 784 -7.00 7.32 -2.61
C ASP A 784 -8.37 7.56 -1.98
N THR A 785 -9.15 6.50 -1.84
CA THR A 785 -10.56 6.59 -1.44
C THR A 785 -10.98 5.35 -0.66
N THR A 786 -12.24 5.27 -0.27
CA THR A 786 -12.81 4.12 0.42
C THR A 786 -14.07 3.61 -0.27
N LEU A 787 -14.36 2.32 -0.18
CA LEU A 787 -15.64 1.73 -0.60
C LEU A 787 -16.00 0.60 0.37
N SER A 788 -17.22 0.58 0.91
CA SER A 788 -17.62 -0.42 1.92
C SER A 788 -16.69 -0.54 3.14
N GLY A 789 -16.00 0.56 3.49
CA GLY A 789 -15.01 0.58 4.58
C GLY A 789 -13.65 -0.02 4.23
N PHE A 790 -13.39 -0.36 2.96
CA PHE A 790 -12.07 -0.75 2.46
C PHE A 790 -11.34 0.44 1.86
N ASP A 791 -10.04 0.58 2.12
CA ASP A 791 -9.19 1.56 1.48
C ASP A 791 -8.84 1.11 0.06
N ILE A 792 -9.11 1.97 -0.92
CA ILE A 792 -8.84 1.77 -2.33
C ILE A 792 -7.82 2.81 -2.80
N PRO A 793 -6.60 2.39 -3.17
CA PRO A 793 -5.59 3.30 -3.69
C PRO A 793 -6.05 3.99 -4.98
N LYS A 794 -5.47 5.16 -5.25
CA LYS A 794 -5.55 5.85 -6.54
C LYS A 794 -5.11 4.94 -7.69
N ASN A 795 -5.71 5.15 -8.86
CA ASN A 795 -5.47 4.39 -10.09
C ASN A 795 -5.88 2.91 -10.03
N THR A 796 -6.71 2.52 -9.06
CA THR A 796 -7.28 1.16 -8.99
C THR A 796 -8.46 1.03 -9.95
N LEU A 797 -8.52 -0.06 -10.73
CA LEU A 797 -9.62 -0.32 -11.64
C LEU A 797 -10.89 -0.65 -10.83
N ILE A 798 -12.03 -0.10 -11.22
CA ILE A 798 -13.32 -0.36 -10.57
C ILE A 798 -14.28 -0.93 -11.61
N VAL A 799 -14.92 -2.04 -11.25
CA VAL A 799 -15.87 -2.77 -12.10
C VAL A 799 -17.21 -2.84 -11.39
N THR A 800 -18.29 -2.54 -12.10
CA THR A 800 -19.66 -2.63 -11.59
C THR A 800 -20.34 -3.86 -12.19
N ASN A 801 -20.51 -4.93 -11.42
CA ASN A 801 -21.19 -6.13 -11.90
C ASN A 801 -22.70 -5.91 -11.92
N LEU A 802 -23.20 -5.32 -13.00
CA LEU A 802 -24.60 -5.04 -13.23
C LEU A 802 -25.43 -6.31 -13.36
N THR A 803 -24.86 -7.40 -13.90
CA THR A 803 -25.57 -8.69 -13.92
C THR A 803 -25.84 -9.18 -12.51
N ALA A 804 -24.86 -9.11 -11.60
CA ALA A 804 -25.05 -9.47 -10.19
C ALA A 804 -26.16 -8.64 -9.53
N LEU A 805 -26.20 -7.33 -9.76
CA LEU A 805 -27.29 -6.48 -9.30
C LEU A 805 -28.64 -6.90 -9.89
N ASN A 806 -28.71 -7.06 -11.20
CA ASN A 806 -29.97 -7.31 -11.92
C ASN A 806 -30.50 -8.73 -11.72
N THR A 807 -29.69 -9.64 -11.16
CA THR A 807 -30.10 -10.97 -10.74
C THR A 807 -30.08 -11.18 -9.22
N ASP A 808 -29.93 -10.11 -8.43
CA ASP A 808 -29.89 -10.20 -6.96
C ASP A 808 -31.29 -10.51 -6.39
N PRO A 809 -31.53 -11.71 -5.81
CA PRO A 809 -32.81 -12.03 -5.21
C PRO A 809 -33.11 -11.20 -3.95
N GLU A 810 -32.10 -10.67 -3.25
CA GLU A 810 -32.32 -9.80 -2.09
C GLU A 810 -32.91 -8.45 -2.51
N PHE A 811 -32.59 -7.99 -3.73
CA PHE A 811 -33.07 -6.71 -4.25
C PHE A 811 -34.34 -6.86 -5.09
N TRP A 812 -34.41 -7.88 -5.95
CA TRP A 812 -35.53 -8.08 -6.89
C TRP A 812 -36.57 -9.10 -6.42
N GLY A 813 -36.30 -9.90 -5.39
CA GLY A 813 -37.17 -10.99 -4.92
C GLY A 813 -37.03 -12.25 -5.79
N ASP A 814 -37.62 -12.22 -6.99
CA ASP A 814 -37.69 -13.33 -7.95
C ASP A 814 -37.09 -12.96 -9.32
N PRO A 815 -35.79 -12.61 -9.37
CA PRO A 815 -35.12 -12.04 -10.54
C PRO A 815 -35.18 -12.89 -11.81
N GLU A 816 -35.39 -14.20 -11.69
CA GLU A 816 -35.51 -15.16 -12.78
C GLU A 816 -36.85 -15.08 -13.53
N ASN A 817 -37.85 -14.39 -12.98
CA ASN A 817 -39.15 -14.20 -13.64
C ASN A 817 -39.18 -12.85 -14.36
N PHE A 818 -39.53 -12.90 -15.65
CA PHE A 818 -39.74 -11.73 -16.50
C PHE A 818 -41.09 -11.09 -16.14
N ARG A 819 -41.05 -10.01 -15.35
CA ARG A 819 -42.25 -9.36 -14.78
C ARG A 819 -42.20 -7.84 -14.96
N PRO A 820 -42.79 -7.28 -16.05
CA PRO A 820 -42.84 -5.84 -16.30
C PRO A 820 -43.39 -5.02 -15.12
N GLU A 821 -44.30 -5.60 -14.35
CA GLU A 821 -44.98 -4.99 -13.21
C GLU A 821 -44.00 -4.50 -12.12
N ARG A 822 -42.74 -4.99 -12.09
CA ARG A 822 -41.68 -4.45 -11.21
C ARG A 822 -41.41 -2.97 -11.40
N PHE A 823 -41.61 -2.48 -12.62
CA PHE A 823 -41.38 -1.09 -12.98
C PHE A 823 -42.67 -0.27 -12.98
N LEU A 824 -43.76 -0.80 -12.42
CA LEU A 824 -45.01 -0.08 -12.24
C LEU A 824 -45.23 0.21 -10.75
N LYS A 825 -45.84 1.35 -10.46
CA LYS A 825 -46.35 1.69 -9.14
C LYS A 825 -47.75 1.12 -8.96
N GLU A 826 -48.29 1.19 -7.75
CA GLU A 826 -49.66 0.73 -7.43
C GLU A 826 -50.75 1.43 -8.26
N ASP A 827 -50.51 2.68 -8.70
CA ASP A 827 -51.40 3.45 -9.57
C ASP A 827 -51.27 3.13 -11.07
N GLY A 828 -50.44 2.14 -11.42
CA GLY A 828 -50.14 1.75 -12.81
C GLY A 828 -49.19 2.70 -13.53
N GLN A 829 -48.70 3.75 -12.89
CA GLN A 829 -47.71 4.66 -13.47
C GLN A 829 -46.32 4.05 -13.45
N LEU A 830 -45.47 4.51 -14.37
CA LEU A 830 -44.10 4.06 -14.47
C LEU A 830 -43.26 4.45 -13.24
N GLY A 831 -42.58 3.46 -12.67
CA GLY A 831 -41.68 3.56 -11.54
C GLY A 831 -40.29 4.09 -11.89
N LYS A 832 -39.39 4.07 -10.91
CA LYS A 832 -37.97 4.40 -11.11
C LYS A 832 -37.24 3.21 -11.75
N ASP A 833 -36.23 3.51 -12.55
CA ASP A 833 -35.33 2.51 -13.10
C ASP A 833 -34.14 2.31 -12.15
N PHE A 834 -33.96 1.10 -11.66
CA PHE A 834 -32.88 0.71 -10.73
C PHE A 834 -31.90 -0.29 -11.34
N THR A 835 -31.95 -0.50 -12.66
CA THR A 835 -31.12 -1.50 -13.36
C THR A 835 -29.68 -1.04 -13.61
N PHE A 836 -29.46 0.28 -13.61
CA PHE A 836 -28.18 0.93 -13.91
C PHE A 836 -27.50 0.47 -15.22
N VAL A 837 -28.24 -0.09 -16.18
CA VAL A 837 -27.68 -0.54 -17.49
C VAL A 837 -27.04 0.60 -18.30
N PHE A 838 -27.50 1.83 -18.07
CA PHE A 838 -26.95 3.06 -18.63
C PHE A 838 -25.91 3.74 -17.71
N GLY A 839 -25.58 3.15 -16.57
CA GLY A 839 -24.79 3.77 -15.50
C GLY A 839 -25.59 4.77 -14.65
N LEU A 840 -24.87 5.57 -13.87
CA LEU A 840 -25.41 6.62 -12.99
C LEU A 840 -24.33 7.71 -12.83
N GLY A 841 -24.72 8.89 -12.31
CA GLY A 841 -23.80 9.96 -11.93
C GLY A 841 -23.17 10.70 -13.11
N HIS A 842 -21.97 11.25 -12.91
CA HIS A 842 -21.33 12.14 -13.90
C HIS A 842 -20.94 11.42 -15.20
N ARG A 843 -20.71 10.10 -15.11
CA ARG A 843 -20.35 9.22 -16.22
C ARG A 843 -21.54 8.44 -16.79
N VAL A 844 -22.78 8.79 -16.44
CA VAL A 844 -24.00 8.20 -17.03
C VAL A 844 -23.95 8.25 -18.55
N CYS A 845 -24.50 7.22 -19.20
CA CYS A 845 -24.55 7.09 -20.64
C CYS A 845 -25.05 8.39 -21.30
N ALA A 846 -24.28 8.90 -22.24
CA ALA A 846 -24.59 10.14 -22.94
C ALA A 846 -25.92 10.05 -23.71
N GLY A 847 -26.21 8.86 -24.25
CA GLY A 847 -27.36 8.57 -25.10
C GLY A 847 -28.52 7.87 -24.40
N GLU A 848 -28.60 7.86 -23.06
CA GLU A 848 -29.69 7.16 -22.35
C GLU A 848 -31.07 7.61 -22.84
N THR A 849 -31.33 8.91 -22.83
CA THR A 849 -32.63 9.45 -23.26
C THR A 849 -32.91 9.15 -24.73
N PHE A 850 -31.92 9.34 -25.60
CA PHE A 850 -32.00 9.00 -27.02
C PHE A 850 -32.36 7.52 -27.23
N ALA A 851 -31.64 6.61 -26.57
CA ALA A 851 -31.85 5.17 -26.73
C ALA A 851 -33.24 4.77 -26.23
N ARG A 852 -33.70 5.28 -25.08
CA ARG A 852 -35.03 4.95 -24.55
C ARG A 852 -36.16 5.36 -25.49
N TYR A 853 -36.10 6.56 -26.08
CA TYR A 853 -37.13 7.00 -27.04
C TYR A 853 -37.14 6.17 -28.32
N ASN A 854 -35.97 5.92 -28.92
CA ASN A 854 -35.88 5.14 -30.16
C ASN A 854 -36.25 3.66 -29.93
N MET A 855 -35.80 3.05 -28.83
CA MET A 855 -36.22 1.69 -28.46
C MET A 855 -37.73 1.62 -28.26
N PHE A 856 -38.30 2.56 -27.51
CA PHE A 856 -39.75 2.62 -27.29
C PHE A 856 -40.51 2.75 -28.61
N GLY A 857 -40.13 3.71 -29.46
CA GLY A 857 -40.83 3.99 -30.73
C GLY A 857 -40.87 2.78 -31.65
N VAL A 858 -39.72 2.13 -31.89
CA VAL A 858 -39.68 0.92 -32.72
C VAL A 858 -40.40 -0.24 -32.07
N PHE A 859 -40.14 -0.50 -30.78
CA PHE A 859 -40.73 -1.64 -30.09
C PHE A 859 -42.26 -1.55 -30.09
N ALA A 860 -42.81 -0.40 -29.67
CA ALA A 860 -44.24 -0.19 -29.65
C ALA A 860 -44.85 -0.26 -31.06
N ALA A 861 -44.21 0.31 -32.08
CA ALA A 861 -44.72 0.28 -33.45
C ALA A 861 -44.75 -1.15 -34.04
N LEU A 862 -43.74 -1.96 -33.71
CA LEU A 862 -43.68 -3.37 -34.06
C LEU A 862 -44.79 -4.17 -33.36
N MET A 863 -44.98 -3.98 -32.05
CA MET A 863 -46.06 -4.65 -31.29
C MET A 863 -47.45 -4.21 -31.74
N GLN A 864 -47.61 -2.95 -32.16
CA GLN A 864 -48.85 -2.41 -32.71
C GLN A 864 -49.24 -3.12 -34.01
N ASN A 865 -48.29 -3.38 -34.90
CA ASN A 865 -48.58 -3.80 -36.27
C ASN A 865 -48.47 -5.31 -36.51
N PHE A 866 -47.77 -6.06 -35.66
CA PHE A 866 -47.40 -7.46 -35.95
C PHE A 866 -47.51 -8.39 -34.74
N ASN A 867 -47.83 -9.65 -35.05
CA ASN A 867 -47.63 -10.81 -34.20
C ASN A 867 -46.32 -11.49 -34.60
N PHE A 868 -45.54 -11.92 -33.61
CA PHE A 868 -44.24 -12.53 -33.83
C PHE A 868 -44.28 -13.99 -33.38
N SER A 869 -43.70 -14.88 -34.19
CA SER A 869 -43.52 -16.29 -33.82
C SER A 869 -42.16 -16.83 -34.22
N PHE A 870 -41.68 -17.81 -33.46
CA PHE A 870 -40.39 -18.44 -33.71
C PHE A 870 -40.43 -19.31 -34.95
N VAL A 871 -39.38 -19.22 -35.79
CA VAL A 871 -39.20 -20.12 -36.93
C VAL A 871 -38.49 -21.41 -36.46
N LYS A 872 -38.99 -22.56 -36.91
CA LYS A 872 -38.42 -23.86 -36.53
C LYS A 872 -36.97 -23.99 -36.99
N GLY A 873 -36.07 -24.36 -36.08
CA GLY A 873 -34.64 -24.57 -36.35
C GLY A 873 -33.76 -23.34 -36.10
N GLU A 874 -34.36 -22.19 -35.78
CA GLU A 874 -33.65 -20.95 -35.47
C GLU A 874 -33.22 -20.88 -33.99
N PRO A 875 -32.22 -20.02 -33.65
CA PRO A 875 -31.71 -19.84 -32.29
C PRO A 875 -32.67 -19.04 -31.40
N THR A 876 -33.72 -19.74 -30.94
CA THR A 876 -34.90 -19.17 -30.27
C THR A 876 -34.77 -19.15 -28.75
N SER A 877 -33.83 -19.89 -28.15
CA SER A 877 -33.63 -19.93 -26.70
C SER A 877 -33.16 -18.57 -26.16
N LEU A 878 -33.52 -18.23 -24.92
CA LEU A 878 -32.95 -17.07 -24.22
C LEU A 878 -31.43 -17.22 -23.99
N GLN A 879 -30.92 -18.45 -23.99
CA GLN A 879 -29.48 -18.75 -23.89
C GLN A 879 -28.73 -18.59 -25.23
N ASP A 880 -29.45 -18.38 -26.34
CA ASP A 880 -28.85 -18.13 -27.65
C ASP A 880 -28.34 -16.69 -27.78
N LYS A 881 -27.25 -16.43 -27.05
CA LYS A 881 -26.55 -15.16 -27.01
C LYS A 881 -25.04 -15.36 -27.13
N LEU A 882 -24.34 -14.30 -27.52
CA LEU A 882 -22.92 -14.28 -27.79
C LEU A 882 -22.22 -13.31 -26.81
N PRO A 883 -21.07 -13.71 -26.23
CA PRO A 883 -20.28 -12.82 -25.39
C PRO A 883 -19.57 -11.75 -26.23
N GLY A 884 -19.17 -10.68 -25.57
CA GLY A 884 -18.53 -9.50 -26.16
C GLY A 884 -18.31 -8.44 -25.07
N LEU A 885 -18.01 -7.20 -25.49
CA LEU A 885 -18.10 -6.03 -24.62
C LEU A 885 -19.53 -5.84 -24.09
N ILE A 886 -20.52 -6.19 -24.92
CA ILE A 886 -21.91 -6.38 -24.54
C ILE A 886 -22.36 -7.79 -24.85
N THR A 887 -23.39 -8.28 -24.15
CA THR A 887 -24.08 -9.52 -24.52
C THR A 887 -24.99 -9.24 -25.70
N THR A 888 -24.82 -9.99 -26.79
CA THR A 888 -25.59 -9.80 -28.03
C THR A 888 -26.42 -11.04 -28.36
N PRO A 889 -27.60 -10.91 -28.98
CA PRO A 889 -28.35 -12.07 -29.44
C PRO A 889 -27.62 -12.71 -30.64
N LYS A 890 -27.81 -14.02 -30.82
CA LYS A 890 -27.53 -14.65 -32.12
C LYS A 890 -28.53 -14.17 -33.16
N GLU A 891 -28.08 -14.02 -34.40
CA GLU A 891 -28.94 -13.72 -35.53
C GLU A 891 -30.03 -14.78 -35.63
N THR A 892 -31.29 -14.36 -35.73
CA THR A 892 -32.44 -15.26 -35.72
C THR A 892 -33.51 -14.82 -36.71
N TRP A 893 -34.02 -15.76 -37.49
CA TRP A 893 -35.20 -15.53 -38.31
C TRP A 893 -36.47 -15.59 -37.45
N ILE A 894 -37.25 -14.51 -37.48
CA ILE A 894 -38.53 -14.40 -36.78
C ILE A 894 -39.64 -14.27 -37.82
N LYS A 895 -40.70 -15.05 -37.66
CA LYS A 895 -41.90 -14.96 -38.50
C LYS A 895 -42.71 -13.76 -38.05
N VAL A 896 -43.13 -12.95 -39.01
CA VAL A 896 -43.84 -11.70 -38.79
C VAL A 896 -45.20 -11.78 -39.47
N GLU A 897 -46.27 -11.73 -38.69
CA GLU A 897 -47.65 -11.80 -39.17
C GLU A 897 -48.36 -10.49 -38.86
N GLN A 898 -49.02 -9.88 -39.85
CA GLN A 898 -49.71 -8.62 -39.65
C GLN A 898 -50.90 -8.77 -38.69
N ARG A 899 -51.03 -7.83 -37.76
CA ARG A 899 -52.21 -7.68 -36.88
C ARG A 899 -53.35 -6.98 -37.64
N THR A 900 -54.56 -7.45 -37.38
CA THR A 900 -55.81 -6.93 -37.94
C THR A 900 -56.37 -5.81 -37.09
#